data_AF-A0A517YN61-F1
#
_entry.id   AF-A0A517YN61-F1
#
_cell.length_a   1.000
_cell.length_b   1.000
_cell.length_c   1.000
_cell.angle_alpha   90.00
_cell.angle_beta   90.00
_cell.angle_gamma   90.00
#
_symmetry.space_group_name_H-M   'P 1'
#
loop_
_entity.id
_entity.type
_entity.pdbx_description
1 polymer ?
#
loop_
_entity_poly.entity_id
_entity_poly.type
_entity_poly.pdbx_seq_one_letter_code
_entity_poly.pdbx_strand_id
1 'polypeptide(L)'
;MRATNCLSLLLCCALGQLLAAAEPARFASHPPARPLPQASARPLGKGPAKFVDAKLGKDTAAGTEQAPWQTVQHAVNQLQAGETLVLRAGTYYEHVELTRSGTASQPITIRSYPGEFVVIDGGLREFYDSPATAWEPVVGNVAGEYRSTKSYPDFKIRAGATNAMGHFGDSWIPLHGYNLHGDLQTDNPWWNVDNKVGKDSFVYCGPGLFFHEETERIHCRLAPTTLPGLGENNYRGESDPRKLPLVVTAGWEHSPLSLTGCSWIVLQDLALRGSVQSALHIHNCQNIHLDGLSIHGGNTAMLATDTQGLLMTNSAVRGIAAPWTFRGSLKYRSVEARLFSASRWSPTGDDSSDFEIANCEFTDSVDGIFLGSVRNTKFHHNLVANISDDGIFVTSATAYDGSVWGGNTEVTFNRFARILTTFAFGVGHGRQKVLPESRKQLGLGLTIARNVFDFRQPVHYRWPNGPDDVQELNSFGRFGGDHGSPAWESMKIYHNTFLVVDPPRYDYLTDGLGRAMSHGTERWVLNNIVCQSQGLVGGTLPPAETSFVADGNLAWSLTDGDKLPALFDKFRRSPAFAASQQRYAPGWTANDLHQAPGFVKYASDWREVADVRLSADSPAVNSGVELPKAWPALASLKDEGGPDRGAIPLGMEPWSIGIQGRWNVLGQPVSTRLEAPVSSLVRTESSQPKSKAKRVLLVQGYPAFDAPLVEFALRKQGADLTAVEREWISPTEFKKYDLVAYDGSLGRAKVATTAFSPDDLKLVDEYLRSGGVLVLMRDRLDLFAALEGKLWLGENLKLVKNAKAAGYEVLQPKHPWLAHLPASSEQAWLQAANHLPLSAEAGERLIGAGKTQAILYRQPIGKGALIYVGFSPAAALPEGRGKETVEREASYESQYRILENVLRDPLTVTQSLRD
;
A
#
# COMPACT_ATOMS: atom_id res chain seq x y z
N MET A 1 -21.04 -75.92 -9.49
CA MET A 1 -19.68 -75.34 -9.65
C MET A 1 -19.80 -74.22 -10.68
N ARG A 2 -20.02 -72.98 -10.21
CA ARG A 2 -19.03 -71.87 -10.14
C ARG A 2 -18.61 -71.43 -11.55
N ALA A 3 -19.25 -70.38 -12.12
CA ALA A 3 -18.92 -68.95 -11.98
C ALA A 3 -17.51 -68.66 -12.57
N THR A 4 -17.26 -67.79 -13.54
CA THR A 4 -17.89 -66.50 -13.92
C THR A 4 -17.31 -66.13 -15.29
N ASN A 5 -18.12 -65.88 -16.33
CA ASN A 5 -17.64 -65.42 -17.66
C ASN A 5 -18.68 -64.54 -18.36
N CYS A 6 -19.18 -63.50 -17.67
CA CYS A 6 -20.14 -62.54 -18.21
C CYS A 6 -19.85 -61.07 -17.80
N LEU A 7 -18.60 -60.71 -17.49
CA LEU A 7 -18.27 -59.36 -16.99
C LEU A 7 -17.26 -58.55 -17.83
N SER A 8 -17.04 -58.90 -19.10
CA SER A 8 -16.05 -58.21 -19.95
C SER A 8 -16.61 -57.56 -21.21
N LEU A 9 -17.92 -57.64 -21.48
CA LEU A 9 -18.53 -56.97 -22.65
C LEU A 9 -19.53 -55.83 -22.32
N LEU A 10 -19.81 -55.57 -21.04
CA LEU A 10 -20.64 -54.44 -20.59
C LEU A 10 -19.81 -53.29 -19.99
N LEU A 11 -18.48 -53.40 -19.95
CA LEU A 11 -17.58 -52.37 -19.40
C LEU A 11 -16.91 -51.48 -20.47
N CYS A 12 -17.15 -51.72 -21.76
CA CYS A 12 -16.58 -50.91 -22.85
C CYS A 12 -17.54 -49.85 -23.42
N CYS A 13 -18.78 -49.75 -22.94
CA CYS A 13 -19.75 -48.74 -23.39
C CYS A 13 -20.12 -47.70 -22.32
N ALA A 14 -19.50 -47.72 -21.12
CA ALA A 14 -19.82 -46.79 -20.02
C ALA A 14 -18.66 -45.88 -19.57
N LEU A 15 -17.55 -45.82 -20.33
CA LEU A 15 -16.39 -44.95 -20.05
C LEU A 15 -16.03 -44.00 -21.21
N GLY A 16 -16.90 -43.92 -22.24
CA GLY A 16 -16.71 -43.09 -23.43
C GLY A 16 -17.57 -41.82 -23.50
N GLN A 17 -18.27 -41.44 -22.42
CA GLN A 17 -19.09 -40.24 -22.37
C GLN A 17 -18.76 -39.42 -21.12
N LEU A 18 -17.71 -38.60 -21.19
CA LEU A 18 -17.55 -37.36 -20.40
C LEU A 18 -16.29 -36.58 -20.84
N LEU A 19 -16.15 -36.38 -22.15
CA LEU A 19 -15.40 -35.26 -22.71
C LEU A 19 -16.25 -34.66 -23.83
N ALA A 20 -17.48 -34.28 -23.51
CA ALA A 20 -18.07 -33.15 -24.21
C ALA A 20 -17.19 -31.97 -23.81
N ALA A 21 -16.40 -31.44 -24.76
CA ALA A 21 -15.84 -30.11 -24.60
C ALA A 21 -17.04 -29.20 -24.30
N ALA A 22 -17.17 -28.76 -23.05
CA ALA A 22 -18.21 -27.82 -22.68
C ALA A 22 -18.07 -26.62 -23.63
N GLU A 23 -19.16 -26.25 -24.32
CA GLU A 23 -19.17 -25.02 -25.07
C GLU A 23 -18.64 -23.89 -24.16
N PRO A 24 -17.74 -23.02 -24.66
CA PRO A 24 -17.21 -21.95 -23.83
C PRO A 24 -18.38 -21.17 -23.23
N ALA A 25 -18.36 -20.98 -21.92
CA ALA A 25 -19.43 -20.27 -21.21
C ALA A 25 -19.68 -18.92 -21.92
N ARG A 26 -20.91 -18.72 -22.40
CA ARG A 26 -21.29 -17.49 -23.09
C ARG A 26 -21.51 -16.39 -22.07
N PHE A 27 -20.54 -15.49 -21.91
CA PHE A 27 -20.67 -14.28 -21.10
C PHE A 27 -21.54 -13.26 -21.83
N ALA A 28 -22.50 -12.64 -21.13
CA ALA A 28 -23.37 -11.64 -21.72
C ALA A 28 -22.67 -10.27 -21.81
N SER A 29 -21.70 -10.02 -20.94
CA SER A 29 -20.83 -8.84 -20.99
C SER A 29 -19.62 -9.05 -21.92
N HIS A 30 -18.52 -9.58 -21.40
CA HIS A 30 -17.26 -9.79 -22.09
C HIS A 30 -16.59 -11.04 -21.50
N PRO A 31 -15.80 -11.83 -22.25
CA PRO A 31 -15.00 -12.90 -21.66
C PRO A 31 -14.10 -12.39 -20.52
N PRO A 32 -13.92 -13.12 -19.42
CA PRO A 32 -13.07 -12.67 -18.34
C PRO A 32 -11.61 -12.59 -18.79
N ALA A 33 -10.90 -11.53 -18.39
CA ALA A 33 -9.48 -11.32 -18.74
C ALA A 33 -8.54 -12.31 -18.04
N ARG A 34 -9.02 -12.93 -16.95
CA ARG A 34 -8.32 -13.91 -16.11
C ARG A 34 -9.29 -15.03 -15.74
N PRO A 35 -8.82 -16.23 -15.38
CA PRO A 35 -9.72 -17.25 -14.85
C PRO A 35 -10.45 -16.73 -13.61
N LEU A 36 -11.76 -16.91 -13.58
CA LEU A 36 -12.60 -16.51 -12.45
C LEU A 36 -12.20 -17.28 -11.18
N PRO A 37 -12.41 -16.70 -9.99
CA PRO A 37 -12.22 -17.41 -8.71
C PRO A 37 -13.04 -18.69 -8.66
N GLN A 38 -12.47 -19.75 -8.06
CA GLN A 38 -13.10 -21.06 -7.95
C GLN A 38 -13.19 -21.50 -6.48
N ALA A 39 -14.16 -22.36 -6.17
CA ALA A 39 -14.29 -22.95 -4.85
C ALA A 39 -13.06 -23.82 -4.50
N SER A 40 -12.62 -23.74 -3.24
CA SER A 40 -11.50 -24.51 -2.72
C SER A 40 -11.99 -25.77 -2.02
N ALA A 41 -11.43 -26.94 -2.36
CA ALA A 41 -11.75 -28.20 -1.70
C ALA A 41 -10.89 -28.46 -0.44
N ARG A 42 -10.21 -27.44 0.09
CA ARG A 42 -9.36 -27.56 1.29
C ARG A 42 -10.15 -28.15 2.45
N PRO A 43 -9.75 -29.28 3.07
CA PRO A 43 -10.46 -29.86 4.21
C PRO A 43 -10.53 -28.90 5.41
N LEU A 44 -11.53 -29.07 6.28
CA LEU A 44 -11.60 -28.34 7.54
C LEU A 44 -10.52 -28.83 8.52
N GLY A 45 -10.01 -27.92 9.35
CA GLY A 45 -9.11 -28.26 10.45
C GLY A 45 -9.83 -29.00 11.58
N LYS A 46 -9.06 -29.54 12.55
CA LYS A 46 -9.60 -30.29 13.70
C LYS A 46 -10.06 -29.42 14.88
N GLY A 47 -9.98 -28.09 14.77
CA GLY A 47 -10.33 -27.14 15.83
C GLY A 47 -11.84 -26.86 15.91
N PRO A 48 -12.29 -26.10 16.94
CA PRO A 48 -13.68 -25.65 17.04
C PRO A 48 -14.08 -24.82 15.81
N ALA A 49 -15.28 -25.09 15.28
CA ALA A 49 -15.80 -24.40 14.10
C ALA A 49 -17.14 -23.71 14.40
N LYS A 50 -17.30 -22.50 13.87
CA LYS A 50 -18.56 -21.73 13.83
C LYS A 50 -18.99 -21.55 12.39
N PHE A 51 -20.29 -21.52 12.14
CA PHE A 51 -20.83 -21.51 10.79
C PHE A 51 -21.72 -20.29 10.54
N VAL A 52 -21.60 -19.72 9.34
CA VAL A 52 -22.44 -18.63 8.86
C VAL A 52 -23.03 -19.02 7.51
N ASP A 53 -24.32 -18.80 7.32
CA ASP A 53 -25.03 -18.96 6.06
C ASP A 53 -25.88 -17.71 5.81
N ALA A 54 -25.54 -16.94 4.76
CA ALA A 54 -26.22 -15.68 4.43
C ALA A 54 -27.73 -15.83 4.19
N LYS A 55 -28.18 -17.02 3.76
CA LYS A 55 -29.57 -17.28 3.34
C LYS A 55 -30.38 -17.99 4.41
N LEU A 56 -29.78 -18.96 5.10
CA LEU A 56 -30.48 -19.87 6.02
C LEU A 56 -30.17 -19.62 7.49
N GLY A 57 -29.12 -18.87 7.79
CA GLY A 57 -28.69 -18.59 9.16
C GLY A 57 -29.57 -17.60 9.90
N LYS A 58 -29.37 -17.52 11.22
CA LYS A 58 -29.96 -16.51 12.12
C LYS A 58 -28.93 -16.12 13.17
N ASP A 59 -28.72 -14.82 13.40
CA ASP A 59 -27.74 -14.34 14.40
C ASP A 59 -28.17 -14.65 15.86
N THR A 60 -29.40 -15.12 16.06
CA THR A 60 -29.87 -15.65 17.35
C THR A 60 -29.61 -17.15 17.52
N ALA A 61 -29.10 -17.83 16.50
CA ALA A 61 -28.79 -19.27 16.53
C ALA A 61 -27.46 -19.54 17.27
N ALA A 62 -27.11 -20.82 17.39
CA ALA A 62 -25.94 -21.27 18.15
C ALA A 62 -24.60 -21.13 17.39
N GLY A 63 -24.62 -20.80 16.09
CA GLY A 63 -23.44 -20.74 15.24
C GLY A 63 -22.87 -22.13 14.91
N THR A 64 -23.67 -23.19 15.02
CA THR A 64 -23.29 -24.56 14.64
C THR A 64 -23.62 -24.82 13.17
N GLU A 65 -23.12 -25.89 12.58
CA GLU A 65 -23.41 -26.22 11.17
C GLU A 65 -24.91 -26.41 10.91
N GLN A 66 -25.64 -26.99 11.87
CA GLN A 66 -27.10 -27.20 11.77
C GLN A 66 -27.92 -25.96 12.14
N ALA A 67 -27.31 -25.00 12.85
CA ALA A 67 -27.94 -23.76 13.28
C ALA A 67 -26.97 -22.58 13.10
N PRO A 68 -26.63 -22.23 11.84
CA PRO A 68 -25.61 -21.23 11.54
C PRO A 68 -26.10 -19.82 11.85
N TRP A 69 -25.15 -18.92 12.08
CA TRP A 69 -25.41 -17.48 12.09
C TRP A 69 -25.68 -16.95 10.69
N GLN A 70 -26.22 -15.73 10.60
CA GLN A 70 -26.59 -15.13 9.31
C GLN A 70 -25.50 -14.18 8.80
N THR A 71 -24.94 -13.34 9.68
CA THR A 71 -24.00 -12.28 9.29
C THR A 71 -22.57 -12.60 9.68
N VAL A 72 -21.63 -12.20 8.84
CA VAL A 72 -20.19 -12.35 9.11
C VAL A 72 -19.79 -11.42 10.26
N GLN A 73 -20.31 -10.18 10.28
CA GLN A 73 -19.98 -9.23 11.35
C GLN A 73 -20.40 -9.75 12.74
N HIS A 74 -21.58 -10.36 12.87
CA HIS A 74 -21.99 -10.99 14.13
C HIS A 74 -20.99 -12.06 14.53
N ALA A 75 -20.62 -12.94 13.61
CA ALA A 75 -19.75 -14.06 13.90
C ALA A 75 -18.35 -13.61 14.36
N VAL A 76 -17.70 -12.69 13.65
CA VAL A 76 -16.34 -12.23 13.99
C VAL A 76 -16.26 -11.54 15.35
N ASN A 77 -17.36 -10.94 15.82
CA ASN A 77 -17.42 -10.32 17.15
C ASN A 77 -17.38 -11.36 18.29
N GLN A 78 -17.75 -12.61 18.00
CA GLN A 78 -17.87 -13.71 18.97
C GLN A 78 -16.65 -14.65 18.98
N LEU A 79 -15.81 -14.61 17.95
CA LEU A 79 -14.70 -15.55 17.81
C LEU A 79 -13.70 -15.43 18.97
N GLN A 80 -13.20 -16.58 19.38
CA GLN A 80 -12.11 -16.75 20.35
C GLN A 80 -10.87 -17.34 19.67
N ALA A 81 -9.71 -17.18 20.30
CA ALA A 81 -8.46 -17.75 19.82
C ALA A 81 -8.58 -19.26 19.55
N GLY A 82 -8.14 -19.70 18.37
CA GLY A 82 -8.18 -21.10 17.93
C GLY A 82 -9.47 -21.53 17.24
N GLU A 83 -10.50 -20.69 17.21
CA GLU A 83 -11.74 -20.98 16.49
C GLU A 83 -11.62 -20.72 14.98
N THR A 84 -12.34 -21.53 14.21
CA THR A 84 -12.51 -21.36 12.76
C THR A 84 -13.92 -20.89 12.44
N LEU A 85 -14.05 -19.74 11.78
CA LEU A 85 -15.28 -19.29 11.15
C LEU A 85 -15.39 -19.87 9.74
N VAL A 86 -16.43 -20.65 9.50
CA VAL A 86 -16.71 -21.32 8.22
C VAL A 86 -17.93 -20.68 7.56
N LEU A 87 -17.72 -20.07 6.39
CA LEU A 87 -18.76 -19.42 5.60
C LEU A 87 -19.33 -20.39 4.56
N ARG A 88 -20.65 -20.52 4.51
CA ARG A 88 -21.36 -21.32 3.49
C ARG A 88 -21.46 -20.56 2.16
N ALA A 89 -21.69 -21.29 1.07
CA ALA A 89 -21.76 -20.76 -0.29
C ALA A 89 -22.70 -19.56 -0.40
N GLY A 90 -22.22 -18.46 -0.94
CA GLY A 90 -23.04 -17.27 -1.15
C GLY A 90 -22.25 -15.96 -1.22
N THR A 91 -23.01 -14.90 -1.47
CA THR A 91 -22.54 -13.53 -1.42
C THR A 91 -23.03 -12.87 -0.13
N TYR A 92 -22.10 -12.37 0.66
CA TYR A 92 -22.33 -11.65 1.90
C TYR A 92 -22.17 -10.16 1.62
N TYR A 93 -23.31 -9.45 1.55
CA TYR A 93 -23.33 -8.01 1.31
C TYR A 93 -23.09 -7.26 2.63
N GLU A 94 -21.83 -7.13 3.04
CA GLU A 94 -21.41 -6.63 4.35
C GLU A 94 -20.10 -5.82 4.27
N HIS A 95 -19.91 -4.95 5.26
CA HIS A 95 -18.65 -4.27 5.54
C HIS A 95 -18.13 -4.75 6.89
N VAL A 96 -17.28 -5.77 6.87
CA VAL A 96 -16.87 -6.51 8.08
C VAL A 96 -15.62 -5.88 8.70
N GLU A 97 -15.69 -5.57 9.99
CA GLU A 97 -14.57 -5.12 10.81
C GLU A 97 -14.15 -6.21 11.82
N LEU A 98 -12.91 -6.66 11.72
CA LEU A 98 -12.30 -7.66 12.60
C LEU A 98 -11.25 -7.00 13.52
N THR A 99 -11.53 -7.02 14.82
CA THR A 99 -10.64 -6.49 15.88
C THR A 99 -10.22 -7.53 16.91
N ARG A 100 -10.71 -8.77 16.80
CA ARG A 100 -10.34 -9.88 17.68
C ARG A 100 -9.00 -10.49 17.26
N SER A 101 -8.23 -10.97 18.23
CA SER A 101 -6.92 -11.60 17.99
C SER A 101 -6.93 -13.08 18.39
N GLY A 102 -6.21 -13.89 17.62
CA GLY A 102 -5.77 -15.21 18.06
C GLY A 102 -4.46 -15.12 18.85
N THR A 103 -3.83 -16.26 19.02
CA THR A 103 -2.45 -16.37 19.56
C THR A 103 -1.58 -17.17 18.59
N ALA A 104 -0.26 -17.19 18.82
CA ALA A 104 0.67 -17.96 18.01
C ALA A 104 0.32 -19.45 17.91
N SER A 105 -0.18 -20.04 19.01
CA SER A 105 -0.58 -21.46 19.06
C SER A 105 -2.05 -21.69 18.72
N GLN A 106 -2.88 -20.64 18.75
CA GLN A 106 -4.32 -20.70 18.53
C GLN A 106 -4.77 -19.51 17.66
N PRO A 107 -4.40 -19.47 16.37
CA PRO A 107 -4.84 -18.40 15.47
C PRO A 107 -6.35 -18.48 15.24
N ILE A 108 -6.98 -17.34 14.95
CA ILE A 108 -8.36 -17.31 14.45
C ILE A 108 -8.33 -17.51 12.94
N THR A 109 -9.16 -18.43 12.43
CA THR A 109 -9.26 -18.68 10.98
C THR A 109 -10.64 -18.27 10.46
N ILE A 110 -10.71 -17.55 9.34
CA ILE A 110 -11.96 -17.25 8.63
C ILE A 110 -11.85 -17.78 7.21
N ARG A 111 -12.78 -18.63 6.79
CA ARG A 111 -12.68 -19.33 5.51
C ARG A 111 -14.00 -19.78 4.91
N SER A 112 -13.99 -20.13 3.63
CA SER A 112 -15.10 -20.83 2.99
C SER A 112 -15.18 -22.30 3.42
N TYR A 113 -16.41 -22.85 3.37
CA TYR A 113 -16.68 -24.27 3.53
C TYR A 113 -16.05 -25.07 2.37
N PRO A 114 -15.50 -26.29 2.61
CA PRO A 114 -14.86 -27.07 1.56
C PRO A 114 -15.79 -27.31 0.35
N GLY A 115 -15.33 -26.94 -0.84
CA GLY A 115 -16.07 -27.07 -2.10
C GLY A 115 -17.11 -25.97 -2.35
N GLU A 116 -17.23 -25.00 -1.46
CA GLU A 116 -18.18 -23.89 -1.57
C GLU A 116 -17.48 -22.58 -1.94
N PHE A 117 -18.15 -21.74 -2.74
CA PHE A 117 -17.62 -20.45 -3.17
C PHE A 117 -18.28 -19.32 -2.37
N VAL A 118 -17.46 -18.46 -1.78
CA VAL A 118 -17.89 -17.37 -0.90
C VAL A 118 -17.34 -16.04 -1.40
N VAL A 119 -18.23 -15.05 -1.47
CA VAL A 119 -17.90 -13.67 -1.79
C VAL A 119 -18.32 -12.77 -0.63
N ILE A 120 -17.41 -11.94 -0.12
CA ILE A 120 -17.77 -10.77 0.70
C ILE A 120 -17.78 -9.56 -0.23
N ASP A 121 -18.95 -8.94 -0.33
CA ASP A 121 -19.25 -7.91 -1.32
C ASP A 121 -19.68 -6.62 -0.61
N GLY A 122 -18.92 -5.54 -0.78
CA GLY A 122 -19.29 -4.22 -0.26
C GLY A 122 -20.17 -3.41 -1.22
N GLY A 123 -20.63 -4.01 -2.32
CA GLY A 123 -21.46 -3.37 -3.33
C GLY A 123 -22.94 -3.27 -2.96
N LEU A 124 -23.64 -2.46 -3.73
CA LEU A 124 -25.09 -2.25 -3.66
C LEU A 124 -25.81 -3.44 -4.31
N ARG A 125 -26.53 -4.18 -3.47
CA ARG A 125 -27.13 -5.49 -3.80
C ARG A 125 -28.12 -5.44 -4.96
N GLU A 126 -28.89 -4.36 -5.11
CA GLU A 126 -29.98 -4.26 -6.10
C GLU A 126 -29.51 -4.35 -7.55
N PHE A 127 -28.29 -3.90 -7.86
CA PHE A 127 -27.75 -3.92 -9.22
C PHE A 127 -27.30 -5.32 -9.66
N TYR A 128 -27.10 -6.22 -8.69
CA TYR A 128 -26.76 -7.60 -8.94
C TYR A 128 -28.02 -8.50 -8.92
N ASP A 129 -28.83 -8.41 -7.87
CA ASP A 129 -29.97 -9.31 -7.65
C ASP A 129 -31.20 -8.93 -8.49
N SER A 130 -31.36 -7.65 -8.84
CA SER A 130 -32.56 -7.14 -9.52
C SER A 130 -32.26 -6.03 -10.53
N PRO A 131 -31.32 -6.27 -11.49
CA PRO A 131 -30.91 -5.25 -12.45
C PRO A 131 -32.07 -4.69 -13.28
N ALA A 132 -33.08 -5.52 -13.58
CA ALA A 132 -34.25 -5.12 -14.38
C ALA A 132 -35.03 -3.94 -13.79
N THR A 133 -35.00 -3.77 -12.46
CA THR A 133 -35.73 -2.72 -11.73
C THR A 133 -34.80 -1.70 -11.07
N ALA A 134 -33.49 -1.94 -11.08
CA ALA A 134 -32.49 -1.05 -10.49
C ALA A 134 -32.18 0.16 -11.39
N TRP A 135 -32.46 0.06 -12.69
CA TRP A 135 -32.12 1.07 -13.70
C TRP A 135 -33.35 1.61 -14.44
N GLU A 136 -33.35 2.92 -14.72
CA GLU A 136 -34.28 3.57 -15.64
C GLU A 136 -33.51 4.36 -16.72
N PRO A 137 -34.02 4.40 -17.97
CA PRO A 137 -33.37 5.16 -19.04
C PRO A 137 -33.42 6.67 -18.75
N VAL A 138 -32.34 7.38 -19.09
CA VAL A 138 -32.32 8.84 -19.02
C VAL A 138 -32.89 9.42 -20.32
N VAL A 139 -34.13 9.93 -20.26
CA VAL A 139 -34.82 10.50 -21.43
C VAL A 139 -34.23 11.87 -21.79
N GLY A 140 -34.00 12.10 -23.09
CA GLY A 140 -33.51 13.39 -23.61
C GLY A 140 -31.99 13.56 -23.58
N ASN A 141 -31.25 12.50 -23.26
CA ASN A 141 -29.78 12.48 -23.24
C ASN A 141 -29.20 11.50 -24.28
N VAL A 142 -27.91 11.16 -24.19
CA VAL A 142 -27.28 10.16 -25.07
C VAL A 142 -28.00 8.81 -25.01
N ALA A 143 -28.08 8.13 -26.15
CA ALA A 143 -28.65 6.79 -26.21
C ALA A 143 -27.85 5.80 -25.35
N GLY A 144 -28.58 4.94 -24.62
CA GLY A 144 -28.01 3.89 -23.78
C GLY A 144 -27.53 4.34 -22.40
N GLU A 145 -27.76 5.60 -22.02
CA GLU A 145 -27.56 6.04 -20.64
C GLU A 145 -28.74 5.65 -19.75
N TYR A 146 -28.42 5.04 -18.62
CA TYR A 146 -29.36 4.69 -17.55
C TYR A 146 -28.93 5.37 -16.26
N ARG A 147 -29.88 5.56 -15.36
CA ARG A 147 -29.60 5.97 -13.98
C ARG A 147 -30.30 5.04 -13.00
N SER A 148 -29.80 5.01 -11.77
CA SER A 148 -30.43 4.27 -10.68
C SER A 148 -31.86 4.76 -10.46
N THR A 149 -32.77 3.84 -10.17
CA THR A 149 -34.16 4.18 -9.79
C THR A 149 -34.21 4.81 -8.40
N LYS A 150 -33.26 4.45 -7.52
CA LYS A 150 -33.05 5.06 -6.20
C LYS A 150 -32.02 6.20 -6.24
N SER A 151 -32.17 7.15 -5.32
CA SER A 151 -31.14 8.12 -4.94
C SER A 151 -30.36 7.64 -3.71
N TYR A 152 -29.14 8.17 -3.52
CA TYR A 152 -28.18 7.81 -2.48
C TYR A 152 -27.58 9.07 -1.82
N PRO A 153 -28.37 9.81 -1.02
CA PRO A 153 -27.92 11.05 -0.36
C PRO A 153 -26.77 10.85 0.64
N ASP A 154 -26.63 9.65 1.20
CA ASP A 154 -25.69 9.38 2.29
C ASP A 154 -24.26 9.08 1.80
N PHE A 155 -24.02 9.05 0.48
CA PHE A 155 -22.69 8.79 -0.05
C PHE A 155 -21.76 9.98 0.18
N LYS A 156 -20.63 9.70 0.84
CA LYS A 156 -19.56 10.68 0.97
C LYS A 156 -18.83 10.84 -0.36
N ILE A 157 -18.89 12.05 -0.90
CA ILE A 157 -18.28 12.44 -2.16
C ILE A 157 -16.90 13.02 -1.90
N ARG A 158 -15.90 12.59 -2.67
CA ARG A 158 -14.62 13.27 -2.77
C ARG A 158 -14.64 14.19 -3.99
N ALA A 159 -14.59 15.50 -3.74
CA ALA A 159 -14.56 16.49 -4.80
C ALA A 159 -13.44 16.20 -5.82
N GLY A 160 -13.79 16.18 -7.10
CA GLY A 160 -12.84 15.99 -8.20
C GLY A 160 -12.33 14.55 -8.41
N ALA A 161 -12.97 13.55 -7.81
CA ALA A 161 -12.66 12.13 -8.03
C ALA A 161 -13.93 11.32 -8.30
N THR A 162 -13.79 10.15 -8.94
CA THR A 162 -14.93 9.24 -9.15
C THR A 162 -15.46 8.76 -7.81
N ASN A 163 -16.78 8.75 -7.68
CA ASN A 163 -17.49 8.29 -6.50
C ASN A 163 -18.35 7.06 -6.80
N ALA A 164 -18.24 6.48 -8.01
CA ALA A 164 -18.89 5.24 -8.40
C ALA A 164 -17.91 4.34 -9.17
N MET A 165 -17.86 3.07 -8.78
CA MET A 165 -17.03 2.04 -9.39
C MET A 165 -17.78 0.72 -9.44
N GLY A 166 -17.27 -0.25 -10.19
CA GLY A 166 -17.94 -1.53 -10.32
C GLY A 166 -17.28 -2.48 -11.30
N HIS A 167 -17.95 -3.59 -11.54
CA HIS A 167 -17.58 -4.55 -12.57
C HIS A 167 -18.80 -5.35 -13.02
N PHE A 168 -18.68 -5.98 -14.18
CA PHE A 168 -19.69 -6.94 -14.64
C PHE A 168 -19.78 -8.13 -13.68
N GLY A 169 -21.01 -8.55 -13.35
CA GLY A 169 -21.25 -9.61 -12.37
C GLY A 169 -20.94 -11.03 -12.87
N ASP A 170 -20.98 -11.24 -14.18
CA ASP A 170 -20.73 -12.52 -14.85
C ASP A 170 -19.25 -12.73 -15.20
N SER A 171 -18.56 -11.69 -15.65
CA SER A 171 -17.17 -11.77 -16.13
C SER A 171 -16.13 -11.14 -15.21
N TRP A 172 -16.57 -10.37 -14.21
CA TRP A 172 -15.69 -9.63 -13.30
C TRP A 172 -14.78 -8.61 -14.01
N ILE A 173 -15.08 -8.27 -15.26
CA ILE A 173 -14.38 -7.19 -15.97
C ILE A 173 -14.76 -5.84 -15.34
N PRO A 174 -13.79 -4.99 -14.96
CA PRO A 174 -14.05 -3.68 -14.38
C PRO A 174 -14.89 -2.76 -15.28
N LEU A 175 -15.74 -1.97 -14.64
CA LEU A 175 -16.41 -0.82 -15.25
C LEU A 175 -15.57 0.44 -15.00
N HIS A 176 -15.48 1.32 -15.99
CA HIS A 176 -14.77 2.58 -15.85
C HIS A 176 -15.54 3.53 -14.91
N GLY A 177 -14.93 3.98 -13.82
CA GLY A 177 -15.53 4.98 -12.93
C GLY A 177 -15.23 6.39 -13.44
N TYR A 178 -16.21 7.08 -14.00
CA TYR A 178 -16.00 8.39 -14.61
C TYR A 178 -15.91 9.50 -13.56
N ASN A 179 -14.97 10.43 -13.74
CA ASN A 179 -14.91 11.69 -12.99
C ASN A 179 -15.82 12.77 -13.58
N LEU A 180 -16.08 12.71 -14.88
CA LEU A 180 -16.82 13.70 -15.65
C LEU A 180 -18.02 13.05 -16.31
N HIS A 181 -19.22 13.62 -16.14
CA HIS A 181 -20.42 13.08 -16.76
C HIS A 181 -20.35 13.10 -18.29
N GLY A 182 -19.75 14.16 -18.86
CA GLY A 182 -19.58 14.28 -20.31
C GLY A 182 -18.71 13.18 -20.93
N ASP A 183 -17.74 12.62 -20.19
CA ASP A 183 -16.95 11.47 -20.65
C ASP A 183 -17.81 10.20 -20.74
N LEU A 184 -18.79 10.02 -19.84
CA LEU A 184 -19.77 8.93 -19.94
C LEU A 184 -20.69 9.13 -21.16
N GLN A 185 -21.02 10.38 -21.48
CA GLN A 185 -22.04 10.73 -22.48
C GLN A 185 -21.53 10.87 -23.91
N THR A 186 -20.23 11.07 -24.11
CA THR A 186 -19.67 11.25 -25.45
C THR A 186 -19.55 9.92 -26.20
N ASP A 187 -19.55 9.99 -27.54
CA ASP A 187 -19.20 8.86 -28.43
C ASP A 187 -17.76 8.95 -28.93
N ASN A 188 -17.01 9.98 -28.54
CA ASN A 188 -15.63 10.19 -28.98
C ASN A 188 -14.69 9.12 -28.38
N PRO A 189 -14.12 8.20 -29.18
CA PRO A 189 -13.20 7.18 -28.66
C PRO A 189 -11.74 7.68 -28.63
N TRP A 190 -11.47 8.90 -29.10
CA TRP A 190 -10.12 9.41 -29.33
C TRP A 190 -9.64 10.31 -28.19
N TRP A 191 -8.36 10.23 -27.86
CA TRP A 191 -7.75 11.08 -26.84
C TRP A 191 -7.37 12.48 -27.36
N ASN A 192 -8.27 13.13 -28.08
CA ASN A 192 -8.08 14.47 -28.64
C ASN A 192 -8.66 15.57 -27.71
N VAL A 193 -8.45 15.40 -26.40
CA VAL A 193 -8.93 16.34 -25.37
C VAL A 193 -7.93 17.48 -25.16
N ASP A 194 -8.42 18.72 -25.04
CA ASP A 194 -7.57 19.92 -24.90
C ASP A 194 -6.75 19.92 -23.60
N ASN A 195 -7.31 19.33 -22.55
CA ASN A 195 -6.68 19.20 -21.24
C ASN A 195 -7.03 17.84 -20.63
N LYS A 196 -6.02 17.09 -20.21
CA LYS A 196 -6.14 15.74 -19.63
C LYS A 196 -7.10 15.65 -18.44
N VAL A 197 -7.27 16.75 -17.69
CA VAL A 197 -8.20 16.84 -16.54
C VAL A 197 -9.27 17.92 -16.76
N GLY A 198 -9.37 18.49 -17.95
CA GLY A 198 -10.33 19.56 -18.28
C GLY A 198 -11.76 19.04 -18.44
N LYS A 199 -12.75 19.90 -18.21
CA LYS A 199 -14.19 19.55 -18.21
C LYS A 199 -14.94 19.93 -19.48
N ASP A 200 -14.24 20.45 -20.49
CA ASP A 200 -14.86 21.05 -21.68
C ASP A 200 -14.66 20.21 -22.96
N SER A 201 -13.83 19.16 -22.90
CA SER A 201 -13.63 18.18 -23.97
C SER A 201 -13.61 16.76 -23.40
N PHE A 202 -14.36 15.86 -24.04
CA PHE A 202 -14.71 14.56 -23.48
C PHE A 202 -14.22 13.39 -24.33
N VAL A 203 -13.90 12.28 -23.66
CA VAL A 203 -13.48 11.02 -24.27
C VAL A 203 -14.19 9.83 -23.61
N TYR A 204 -14.77 8.95 -24.42
CA TYR A 204 -15.43 7.74 -23.97
C TYR A 204 -14.39 6.67 -23.65
N CYS A 205 -14.30 6.31 -22.38
CA CYS A 205 -13.31 5.36 -21.86
C CYS A 205 -13.83 3.91 -21.79
N GLY A 206 -15.04 3.66 -22.30
CA GLY A 206 -15.72 2.35 -22.30
C GLY A 206 -16.86 2.23 -21.28
N PRO A 207 -17.45 1.02 -21.16
CA PRO A 207 -18.54 0.76 -20.21
C PRO A 207 -18.21 1.22 -18.80
N GLY A 208 -19.11 1.97 -18.18
CA GLY A 208 -18.78 2.62 -16.92
C GLY A 208 -19.93 3.26 -16.16
N LEU A 209 -19.55 3.86 -15.04
CA LEU A 209 -20.43 4.41 -14.02
C LEU A 209 -20.03 5.86 -13.69
N PHE A 210 -20.99 6.68 -13.33
CA PHE A 210 -20.79 8.04 -12.84
C PHE A 210 -21.76 8.31 -11.69
N PHE A 211 -21.32 8.93 -10.60
CA PHE A 211 -22.23 9.37 -9.55
C PHE A 211 -22.57 10.84 -9.75
N HIS A 212 -23.85 11.15 -9.98
CA HIS A 212 -24.32 12.51 -10.23
C HIS A 212 -24.73 13.18 -8.93
N GLU A 213 -23.86 14.04 -8.39
CA GLU A 213 -24.00 14.65 -7.06
C GLU A 213 -25.34 15.37 -6.88
N GLU A 214 -25.78 16.17 -7.86
CA GLU A 214 -27.02 16.97 -7.70
C GLU A 214 -28.30 16.13 -7.66
N THR A 215 -28.30 14.95 -8.28
CA THR A 215 -29.47 14.06 -8.31
C THR A 215 -29.31 12.88 -7.37
N GLU A 216 -28.12 12.74 -6.76
CA GLU A 216 -27.72 11.64 -5.89
C GLU A 216 -27.92 10.27 -6.53
N ARG A 217 -27.83 10.19 -7.86
CA ARG A 217 -28.09 8.96 -8.63
C ARG A 217 -26.82 8.45 -9.30
N ILE A 218 -26.75 7.14 -9.45
CA ILE A 218 -25.68 6.47 -10.18
C ILE A 218 -26.12 6.37 -11.63
N HIS A 219 -25.34 6.94 -12.54
CA HIS A 219 -25.50 6.83 -13.98
C HIS A 219 -24.61 5.69 -14.50
N CYS A 220 -25.10 4.99 -15.52
CA CYS A 220 -24.44 3.84 -16.13
C CYS A 220 -24.62 3.90 -17.65
N ARG A 221 -23.54 3.60 -18.38
CA ARG A 221 -23.59 3.43 -19.83
C ARG A 221 -22.64 2.32 -20.25
N LEU A 222 -23.19 1.30 -20.90
CA LEU A 222 -22.47 0.11 -21.35
C LEU A 222 -22.35 0.09 -22.89
N ALA A 223 -22.04 1.23 -23.49
CA ALA A 223 -21.91 1.32 -24.94
C ALA A 223 -20.65 0.56 -25.42
N PRO A 224 -20.69 -0.04 -26.62
CA PRO A 224 -19.53 -0.69 -27.23
C PRO A 224 -18.32 0.24 -27.34
N THR A 225 -17.12 -0.31 -27.15
CA THR A 225 -15.89 0.40 -27.53
C THR A 225 -15.57 0.11 -29.00
N THR A 226 -14.94 1.06 -29.67
CA THR A 226 -14.79 1.03 -31.14
C THR A 226 -13.36 1.27 -31.62
N LEU A 227 -12.37 1.30 -30.73
CA LEU A 227 -10.97 1.52 -31.11
C LEU A 227 -10.45 0.36 -31.96
N PRO A 228 -10.04 0.59 -33.23
CA PRO A 228 -9.62 -0.49 -34.12
C PRO A 228 -8.45 -1.32 -33.57
N GLY A 229 -7.47 -0.66 -32.93
CA GLY A 229 -6.28 -1.31 -32.37
C GLY A 229 -6.53 -2.24 -31.17
N LEU A 230 -7.74 -2.23 -30.58
CA LEU A 230 -8.09 -3.16 -29.50
C LEU A 230 -8.54 -4.54 -30.01
N GLY A 231 -8.98 -4.67 -31.26
CA GLY A 231 -9.47 -5.94 -31.81
C GLY A 231 -10.56 -6.59 -30.94
N GLU A 232 -10.33 -7.83 -30.53
CA GLU A 232 -11.20 -8.62 -29.64
C GLU A 232 -11.29 -8.05 -28.21
N ASN A 233 -10.38 -7.18 -27.79
CA ASN A 233 -10.47 -6.51 -26.50
C ASN A 233 -11.53 -5.40 -26.49
N ASN A 234 -12.21 -5.10 -27.61
CA ASN A 234 -13.32 -4.16 -27.59
C ASN A 234 -14.53 -4.75 -26.86
N TYR A 235 -15.23 -3.91 -26.08
CA TYR A 235 -16.52 -4.29 -25.53
C TYR A 235 -17.58 -4.40 -26.63
N ARG A 236 -18.23 -5.57 -26.72
CA ARG A 236 -19.33 -5.86 -27.66
C ARG A 236 -20.50 -6.58 -26.97
N GLY A 237 -20.55 -6.53 -25.65
CA GLY A 237 -21.55 -7.20 -24.83
C GLY A 237 -22.92 -6.53 -24.83
N GLU A 238 -23.80 -7.04 -23.98
CA GLU A 238 -25.10 -6.45 -23.70
C GLU A 238 -24.93 -5.00 -23.17
N SER A 239 -25.65 -4.07 -23.80
CA SER A 239 -25.53 -2.63 -23.53
C SER A 239 -26.63 -2.10 -22.61
N ASP A 240 -27.68 -2.89 -22.36
CA ASP A 240 -28.76 -2.55 -21.43
C ASP A 240 -28.43 -3.11 -20.03
N PRO A 241 -28.08 -2.24 -19.04
CA PRO A 241 -27.70 -2.67 -17.70
C PRO A 241 -28.84 -3.34 -16.93
N ARG A 242 -30.09 -3.28 -17.43
CA ARG A 242 -31.23 -4.02 -16.86
C ARG A 242 -31.16 -5.53 -17.09
N LYS A 243 -30.34 -5.96 -18.05
CA LYS A 243 -30.19 -7.36 -18.45
C LYS A 243 -28.89 -8.00 -17.96
N LEU A 244 -28.08 -7.26 -17.22
CA LEU A 244 -26.79 -7.73 -16.70
C LEU A 244 -26.73 -7.52 -15.19
N PRO A 245 -26.31 -8.53 -14.41
CA PRO A 245 -25.94 -8.27 -13.03
C PRO A 245 -24.67 -7.42 -13.01
N LEU A 246 -24.69 -6.31 -12.28
CA LEU A 246 -23.54 -5.44 -12.07
C LEU A 246 -23.20 -5.39 -10.58
N VAL A 247 -21.91 -5.43 -10.27
CA VAL A 247 -21.44 -5.04 -8.94
C VAL A 247 -21.19 -3.54 -9.01
N VAL A 248 -21.95 -2.77 -8.25
CA VAL A 248 -21.89 -1.31 -8.22
C VAL A 248 -21.59 -0.89 -6.79
N THR A 249 -20.60 -0.02 -6.61
CA THR A 249 -20.22 0.57 -5.33
C THR A 249 -20.09 2.06 -5.52
N ALA A 250 -20.54 2.83 -4.54
CA ALA A 250 -20.42 4.27 -4.56
C ALA A 250 -20.26 4.81 -3.12
N GLY A 251 -19.66 6.00 -3.01
CA GLY A 251 -19.18 6.55 -1.74
C GLY A 251 -17.78 6.06 -1.36
N TRP A 252 -17.02 6.92 -0.67
CA TRP A 252 -15.60 6.68 -0.35
C TRP A 252 -15.34 5.84 0.89
N GLU A 253 -16.36 5.55 1.69
CA GLU A 253 -16.19 4.82 2.93
C GLU A 253 -16.60 3.37 2.75
N HIS A 254 -15.92 2.49 3.48
CA HIS A 254 -16.18 1.07 3.62
C HIS A 254 -15.36 0.14 2.70
N SER A 255 -14.68 -0.80 3.36
CA SER A 255 -14.11 -1.99 2.75
C SER A 255 -15.03 -3.17 3.05
N PRO A 256 -15.19 -4.14 2.13
CA PRO A 256 -15.85 -5.41 2.39
C PRO A 256 -15.28 -6.12 3.62
N LEU A 257 -13.95 -6.06 3.79
CA LEU A 257 -13.26 -6.60 4.95
C LEU A 257 -12.13 -5.67 5.43
N SER A 258 -12.16 -5.37 6.72
CA SER A 258 -11.17 -4.58 7.44
C SER A 258 -10.65 -5.35 8.66
N LEU A 259 -9.33 -5.32 8.87
CA LEU A 259 -8.63 -5.85 10.03
C LEU A 259 -7.93 -4.70 10.74
N THR A 260 -8.29 -4.43 11.99
CA THR A 260 -7.71 -3.31 12.76
C THR A 260 -7.23 -3.75 14.13
N GLY A 261 -5.94 -3.50 14.43
CA GLY A 261 -5.41 -3.73 15.78
C GLY A 261 -5.35 -5.20 16.20
N CYS A 262 -5.55 -6.14 15.26
CA CYS A 262 -5.67 -7.56 15.56
C CYS A 262 -4.36 -8.32 15.29
N SER A 263 -4.28 -9.56 15.77
CA SER A 263 -3.12 -10.41 15.54
C SER A 263 -3.47 -11.88 15.39
N TRP A 264 -2.61 -12.63 14.70
CA TRP A 264 -2.74 -14.08 14.53
C TRP A 264 -4.05 -14.47 13.83
N ILE A 265 -4.27 -13.87 12.67
CA ILE A 265 -5.46 -14.09 11.83
C ILE A 265 -5.07 -14.84 10.57
N VAL A 266 -5.86 -15.83 10.21
CA VAL A 266 -5.76 -16.56 8.94
C VAL A 266 -7.04 -16.34 8.13
N LEU A 267 -6.92 -15.78 6.94
CA LEU A 267 -8.02 -15.66 5.98
C LEU A 267 -7.79 -16.65 4.84
N GLN A 268 -8.75 -17.53 4.55
CA GLN A 268 -8.58 -18.57 3.53
C GLN A 268 -9.73 -18.67 2.54
N ASP A 269 -9.39 -18.82 1.26
CA ASP A 269 -10.33 -19.27 0.22
C ASP A 269 -11.59 -18.36 0.10
N LEU A 270 -11.41 -17.04 0.21
CA LEU A 270 -12.48 -16.03 0.10
C LEU A 270 -12.28 -15.13 -1.13
N ALA A 271 -13.38 -14.70 -1.74
CA ALA A 271 -13.36 -13.60 -2.71
C ALA A 271 -13.88 -12.30 -2.08
N LEU A 272 -13.20 -11.19 -2.34
CA LEU A 272 -13.54 -9.85 -1.84
C LEU A 272 -13.75 -8.93 -3.04
N ARG A 273 -14.86 -8.18 -3.05
CA ARG A 273 -15.19 -7.22 -4.11
C ARG A 273 -16.12 -6.12 -3.62
N GLY A 274 -16.38 -5.12 -4.46
CA GLY A 274 -17.34 -4.05 -4.15
C GLY A 274 -16.76 -3.00 -3.19
N SER A 275 -15.77 -2.24 -3.64
CA SER A 275 -15.29 -1.06 -2.93
C SER A 275 -14.81 0.01 -3.90
N VAL A 276 -15.00 1.28 -3.53
CA VAL A 276 -14.34 2.42 -4.18
C VAL A 276 -12.92 2.61 -3.64
N GLN A 277 -12.67 2.30 -2.37
CA GLN A 277 -11.36 2.49 -1.73
C GLN A 277 -10.52 1.22 -1.78
N SER A 278 -10.85 0.21 -0.98
CA SER A 278 -10.08 -1.03 -0.83
C SER A 278 -11.01 -2.21 -0.57
N ALA A 279 -10.80 -3.33 -1.25
CA ALA A 279 -11.54 -4.55 -0.99
C ALA A 279 -11.09 -5.23 0.33
N LEU A 280 -9.79 -5.10 0.65
CA LEU A 280 -9.20 -5.53 1.92
C LEU A 280 -8.36 -4.41 2.54
N HIS A 281 -8.69 -4.05 3.78
CA HIS A 281 -7.90 -3.12 4.58
C HIS A 281 -7.31 -3.80 5.81
N ILE A 282 -6.00 -3.70 6.01
CA ILE A 282 -5.28 -4.20 7.16
C ILE A 282 -4.51 -3.02 7.77
N HIS A 283 -4.78 -2.76 9.05
CA HIS A 283 -4.20 -1.61 9.73
C HIS A 283 -3.76 -1.97 11.15
N ASN A 284 -2.52 -1.62 11.49
CA ASN A 284 -1.96 -1.80 12.83
C ASN A 284 -2.07 -3.26 13.33
N CYS A 285 -1.77 -4.23 12.46
CA CYS A 285 -1.97 -5.66 12.72
C CYS A 285 -0.64 -6.42 12.81
N GLN A 286 -0.67 -7.61 13.40
CA GLN A 286 0.52 -8.48 13.47
C GLN A 286 0.21 -9.94 13.13
N ASN A 287 1.12 -10.62 12.43
CA ASN A 287 1.00 -12.04 12.10
C ASN A 287 -0.32 -12.36 11.37
N ILE A 288 -0.49 -11.77 10.19
CA ILE A 288 -1.66 -11.97 9.33
C ILE A 288 -1.28 -12.92 8.19
N HIS A 289 -2.06 -13.98 8.02
CA HIS A 289 -1.89 -14.95 6.96
C HIS A 289 -3.09 -14.89 6.00
N LEU A 290 -2.80 -14.64 4.72
CA LEU A 290 -3.76 -14.66 3.62
C LEU A 290 -3.41 -15.83 2.70
N ASP A 291 -4.34 -16.77 2.48
CA ASP A 291 -4.09 -17.96 1.64
C ASP A 291 -5.29 -18.26 0.74
N GLY A 292 -5.13 -18.19 -0.58
CA GLY A 292 -6.22 -18.51 -1.52
C GLY A 292 -7.25 -17.38 -1.68
N LEU A 293 -6.90 -16.12 -1.41
CA LEU A 293 -7.82 -14.99 -1.55
C LEU A 293 -7.93 -14.51 -3.01
N SER A 294 -9.10 -14.03 -3.39
CA SER A 294 -9.31 -13.27 -4.64
C SER A 294 -9.82 -11.87 -4.30
N ILE A 295 -8.97 -10.85 -4.43
CA ILE A 295 -9.23 -9.47 -3.98
C ILE A 295 -9.40 -8.59 -5.23
N HIS A 296 -10.57 -7.98 -5.39
CA HIS A 296 -10.94 -7.27 -6.63
C HIS A 296 -11.45 -5.85 -6.36
N GLY A 297 -10.98 -4.91 -7.19
CA GLY A 297 -11.55 -3.57 -7.31
C GLY A 297 -11.01 -2.57 -6.27
N GLY A 298 -11.56 -1.35 -6.29
CA GLY A 298 -11.10 -0.23 -5.47
C GLY A 298 -9.97 0.57 -6.09
N ASN A 299 -9.79 1.78 -5.58
CA ASN A 299 -8.63 2.63 -5.82
C ASN A 299 -7.33 1.94 -5.37
N THR A 300 -7.37 1.20 -4.27
CA THR A 300 -6.25 0.40 -3.78
C THR A 300 -6.81 -0.95 -3.33
N ALA A 301 -6.78 -1.96 -4.20
CA ALA A 301 -7.50 -3.20 -3.94
C ALA A 301 -7.18 -3.85 -2.60
N MET A 302 -5.90 -3.79 -2.20
CA MET A 302 -5.45 -4.16 -0.86
C MET A 302 -4.59 -3.05 -0.24
N LEU A 303 -4.89 -2.69 1.00
CA LEU A 303 -4.10 -1.75 1.81
C LEU A 303 -3.63 -2.43 3.09
N ALA A 304 -2.32 -2.47 3.35
CA ALA A 304 -1.74 -3.06 4.57
C ALA A 304 -0.73 -2.11 5.24
N THR A 305 -1.18 -1.33 6.21
CA THR A 305 -0.36 -0.28 6.85
C THR A 305 -0.06 -0.61 8.31
N ASP A 306 1.11 -0.18 8.78
CA ASP A 306 1.60 -0.42 10.15
C ASP A 306 1.47 -1.91 10.56
N THR A 307 1.80 -2.81 9.64
CA THR A 307 1.56 -4.25 9.79
C THR A 307 2.88 -5.01 9.89
N GLN A 308 3.02 -5.87 10.89
CA GLN A 308 4.23 -6.68 11.07
C GLN A 308 3.94 -8.17 10.88
N GLY A 309 4.68 -8.86 10.02
CA GLY A 309 4.44 -10.27 9.76
C GLY A 309 3.20 -10.49 8.89
N LEU A 310 3.27 -10.10 7.61
CA LEU A 310 2.24 -10.44 6.61
C LEU A 310 2.75 -11.61 5.78
N LEU A 311 2.06 -12.75 5.86
CA LEU A 311 2.23 -13.86 4.96
C LEU A 311 1.08 -13.89 3.96
N MET A 312 1.36 -13.72 2.67
CA MET A 312 0.35 -13.78 1.62
C MET A 312 0.74 -14.85 0.59
N THR A 313 -0.10 -15.88 0.49
CA THR A 313 0.13 -17.01 -0.41
C THR A 313 -1.08 -17.28 -1.30
N ASN A 314 -0.83 -17.85 -2.48
CA ASN A 314 -1.86 -18.40 -3.37
C ASN A 314 -3.01 -17.43 -3.68
N SER A 315 -2.77 -16.12 -3.68
CA SER A 315 -3.82 -15.11 -3.71
C SER A 315 -3.74 -14.23 -4.97
N ALA A 316 -4.88 -13.73 -5.45
CA ALA A 316 -4.93 -12.72 -6.50
C ALA A 316 -5.34 -11.36 -5.95
N VAL A 317 -4.69 -10.33 -6.48
CA VAL A 317 -5.10 -8.94 -6.37
C VAL A 317 -5.33 -8.42 -7.79
N ARG A 318 -6.57 -8.05 -8.09
CA ARG A 318 -6.99 -7.54 -9.40
C ARG A 318 -7.42 -6.09 -9.30
N GLY A 319 -6.89 -5.28 -10.19
CA GLY A 319 -7.19 -3.86 -10.26
C GLY A 319 -8.46 -3.59 -11.05
N ILE A 320 -8.55 -2.35 -11.53
CA ILE A 320 -9.73 -1.81 -12.22
C ILE A 320 -9.48 -1.51 -13.70
N ALA A 321 -8.40 -2.05 -14.28
CA ALA A 321 -8.16 -1.92 -15.71
C ALA A 321 -8.90 -3.01 -16.49
N ALA A 322 -9.85 -2.60 -17.32
CA ALA A 322 -10.52 -3.45 -18.28
C ALA A 322 -9.62 -3.70 -19.53
N PRO A 323 -9.97 -4.67 -20.41
CA PRO A 323 -9.21 -4.93 -21.63
C PRO A 323 -9.04 -3.73 -22.56
N TRP A 324 -9.94 -2.74 -22.49
CA TRP A 324 -9.92 -1.49 -23.24
C TRP A 324 -9.36 -0.29 -22.46
N THR A 325 -8.89 -0.50 -21.23
CA THR A 325 -8.35 0.58 -20.40
C THR A 325 -6.92 0.93 -20.80
N PHE A 326 -6.61 2.22 -20.77
CA PHE A 326 -5.28 2.77 -20.92
C PHE A 326 -4.90 3.58 -19.68
N ARG A 327 -3.60 3.82 -19.50
CA ARG A 327 -3.09 4.65 -18.40
C ARG A 327 -3.83 5.99 -18.27
N GLY A 328 -4.04 6.67 -19.40
CA GLY A 328 -4.64 8.00 -19.42
C GLY A 328 -6.05 8.04 -18.81
N SER A 329 -6.91 7.07 -19.13
CA SER A 329 -8.29 7.10 -18.64
C SER A 329 -8.37 6.96 -17.14
N LEU A 330 -7.61 6.04 -16.56
CA LEU A 330 -7.65 5.86 -15.12
C LEU A 330 -6.90 6.98 -14.38
N LYS A 331 -5.73 7.40 -14.88
CA LYS A 331 -4.90 8.43 -14.23
C LYS A 331 -5.52 9.83 -14.25
N TYR A 332 -6.29 10.17 -15.29
CA TYR A 332 -6.79 11.54 -15.49
C TYR A 332 -8.31 11.68 -15.60
N ARG A 333 -9.04 10.61 -15.97
CA ARG A 333 -10.51 10.61 -16.16
C ARG A 333 -11.25 9.68 -15.18
N SER A 334 -10.55 9.20 -14.15
CA SER A 334 -11.07 8.31 -13.10
C SER A 334 -10.25 8.49 -11.80
N VAL A 335 -10.02 7.40 -11.07
CA VAL A 335 -9.13 7.32 -9.90
C VAL A 335 -7.77 6.71 -10.26
N GLU A 336 -6.70 7.26 -9.67
CA GLU A 336 -5.34 6.72 -9.76
C GLU A 336 -5.21 5.41 -8.97
N ALA A 337 -5.62 4.32 -9.61
CA ALA A 337 -5.73 3.02 -8.98
C ALA A 337 -4.42 2.25 -8.90
N ARG A 338 -4.26 1.53 -7.78
CA ARG A 338 -3.17 0.61 -7.48
C ARG A 338 -3.68 -0.74 -6.99
N LEU A 339 -2.87 -1.79 -7.15
CA LEU A 339 -3.21 -3.13 -6.68
C LEU A 339 -3.03 -3.27 -5.18
N PHE A 340 -1.84 -2.93 -4.69
CA PHE A 340 -1.46 -3.17 -3.31
C PHE A 340 -0.62 -2.01 -2.79
N SER A 341 -0.91 -1.52 -1.59
CA SER A 341 -0.06 -0.55 -0.91
C SER A 341 0.19 -0.95 0.53
N ALA A 342 1.46 -0.96 0.90
CA ALA A 342 1.91 -1.02 2.29
C ALA A 342 2.70 0.22 2.72
N SER A 343 2.82 1.19 1.82
CA SER A 343 3.58 2.42 2.04
C SER A 343 2.70 3.49 2.68
N ARG A 344 3.24 4.20 3.68
CA ARG A 344 2.70 5.44 4.21
C ARG A 344 3.56 6.64 3.81
N TRP A 345 2.93 7.81 3.85
CA TRP A 345 3.56 9.10 3.54
C TRP A 345 4.50 9.58 4.65
N SER A 346 4.18 9.24 5.90
CA SER A 346 4.93 9.61 7.09
C SER A 346 5.22 8.35 7.91
N PRO A 347 6.48 8.14 8.35
CA PRO A 347 6.80 7.06 9.26
C PRO A 347 6.01 7.20 10.56
N THR A 348 5.44 6.09 11.03
CA THR A 348 4.67 6.06 12.28
C THR A 348 5.52 5.57 13.46
N GLY A 349 6.66 4.94 13.19
CA GLY A 349 7.44 4.20 14.18
C GLY A 349 6.95 2.75 14.38
N ASP A 350 5.74 2.42 13.91
CA ASP A 350 5.19 1.07 13.83
C ASP A 350 5.14 0.60 12.35
N ASP A 351 6.03 1.14 11.50
CA ASP A 351 6.06 0.93 10.05
C ASP A 351 6.14 -0.55 9.67
N SER A 352 5.46 -0.90 8.57
CA SER A 352 5.29 -2.28 8.12
C SER A 352 6.62 -3.03 7.95
N SER A 353 6.65 -4.29 8.37
CA SER A 353 7.85 -5.14 8.25
C SER A 353 7.52 -6.62 8.14
N ASP A 354 8.51 -7.39 7.69
CA ASP A 354 8.51 -8.85 7.69
C ASP A 354 7.39 -9.42 6.81
N PHE A 355 7.39 -9.02 5.54
CA PHE A 355 6.41 -9.47 4.55
C PHE A 355 6.96 -10.63 3.74
N GLU A 356 6.16 -11.68 3.54
CA GLU A 356 6.43 -12.71 2.54
C GLU A 356 5.20 -12.88 1.65
N ILE A 357 5.40 -12.66 0.35
CA ILE A 357 4.36 -12.69 -0.67
C ILE A 357 4.80 -13.68 -1.72
N ALA A 358 4.09 -14.81 -1.79
CA ALA A 358 4.47 -15.94 -2.63
C ALA A 358 3.31 -16.60 -3.38
N ASN A 359 3.55 -17.06 -4.61
CA ASN A 359 2.51 -17.71 -5.44
C ASN A 359 1.26 -16.84 -5.61
N CYS A 360 1.44 -15.53 -5.69
CA CYS A 360 0.37 -14.57 -5.85
C CYS A 360 0.33 -13.98 -7.26
N GLU A 361 -0.80 -13.38 -7.61
CA GLU A 361 -0.97 -12.68 -8.87
C GLU A 361 -1.42 -11.24 -8.64
N PHE A 362 -0.73 -10.31 -9.29
CA PHE A 362 -1.02 -8.88 -9.23
C PHE A 362 -1.23 -8.38 -10.66
N THR A 363 -2.49 -8.15 -11.04
CA THR A 363 -2.78 -7.83 -12.44
C THR A 363 -3.85 -6.77 -12.67
N ASP A 364 -3.78 -6.16 -13.85
CA ASP A 364 -4.85 -5.41 -14.48
C ASP A 364 -5.15 -4.07 -13.76
N SER A 365 -4.17 -3.16 -13.73
CA SER A 365 -4.25 -1.85 -13.07
C SER A 365 -3.45 -0.76 -13.80
N VAL A 366 -3.56 0.50 -13.34
CA VAL A 366 -2.60 1.56 -13.71
C VAL A 366 -1.31 1.37 -12.97
N ASP A 367 -1.38 1.44 -11.64
CA ASP A 367 -0.25 1.19 -10.75
C ASP A 367 -0.39 -0.17 -10.07
N GLY A 368 0.73 -0.75 -9.67
CA GLY A 368 0.81 -2.07 -9.05
C GLY A 368 0.96 -1.98 -7.54
N ILE A 369 2.17 -2.25 -7.07
CA ILE A 369 2.49 -2.60 -5.69
C ILE A 369 3.38 -1.52 -5.06
N PHE A 370 3.03 -1.02 -3.87
CA PHE A 370 3.78 0.04 -3.18
C PHE A 370 4.41 -0.47 -1.88
N LEU A 371 5.74 -0.66 -1.90
CA LEU A 371 6.55 -1.24 -0.82
C LEU A 371 7.67 -0.32 -0.28
N GLY A 372 7.66 0.98 -0.61
CA GLY A 372 8.74 1.94 -0.31
C GLY A 372 9.09 2.17 1.18
N SER A 373 8.34 1.61 2.12
CA SER A 373 8.68 1.72 3.55
C SER A 373 8.62 0.38 4.29
N VAL A 374 8.48 -0.72 3.55
CA VAL A 374 8.38 -2.05 4.17
C VAL A 374 9.77 -2.63 4.38
N ARG A 375 10.08 -3.04 5.60
CA ARG A 375 11.35 -3.69 5.96
C ARG A 375 11.24 -5.20 5.81
N ASN A 376 12.32 -5.87 5.43
CA ASN A 376 12.39 -7.34 5.34
C ASN A 376 11.25 -7.93 4.49
N THR A 377 11.30 -7.72 3.18
CA THR A 377 10.27 -8.23 2.27
C THR A 377 10.82 -9.36 1.42
N LYS A 378 10.11 -10.48 1.36
CA LYS A 378 10.31 -11.55 0.37
C LYS A 378 9.15 -11.54 -0.61
N PHE A 379 9.43 -11.38 -1.88
CA PHE A 379 8.44 -11.35 -2.95
C PHE A 379 8.86 -12.34 -4.04
N HIS A 380 8.27 -13.54 -4.02
CA HIS A 380 8.72 -14.62 -4.91
C HIS A 380 7.65 -15.50 -5.53
N HIS A 381 7.94 -16.11 -6.68
CA HIS A 381 7.00 -17.00 -7.39
C HIS A 381 5.67 -16.31 -7.75
N ASN A 382 5.67 -14.99 -7.92
CA ASN A 382 4.50 -14.21 -8.26
C ASN A 382 4.40 -13.96 -9.77
N LEU A 383 3.17 -13.76 -10.24
CA LEU A 383 2.89 -13.16 -11.54
C LEU A 383 2.51 -11.69 -11.33
N VAL A 384 3.26 -10.77 -11.92
CA VAL A 384 2.91 -9.35 -11.97
C VAL A 384 2.72 -8.98 -13.42
N ALA A 385 1.51 -8.58 -13.83
CA ALA A 385 1.25 -8.37 -15.24
C ALA A 385 0.13 -7.37 -15.58
N ASN A 386 0.21 -6.80 -16.78
CA ASN A 386 -0.78 -5.86 -17.32
C ASN A 386 -0.97 -4.63 -16.42
N ILE A 387 0.12 -3.88 -16.26
CA ILE A 387 0.17 -2.65 -15.45
C ILE A 387 0.61 -1.50 -16.36
N SER A 388 -0.26 -0.51 -16.52
CA SER A 388 -0.05 0.53 -17.55
C SER A 388 0.89 1.68 -17.13
N ASP A 389 1.31 1.72 -15.87
CA ASP A 389 2.29 2.65 -15.29
C ASP A 389 3.31 1.88 -14.41
N ASP A 390 3.32 2.07 -13.09
CA ASP A 390 4.37 1.51 -12.23
C ASP A 390 4.01 0.14 -11.64
N GLY A 391 4.87 -0.86 -11.86
CA GLY A 391 4.71 -2.22 -11.36
C GLY A 391 4.92 -2.35 -9.86
N ILE A 392 6.13 -2.04 -9.38
CA ILE A 392 6.49 -2.06 -7.97
C ILE A 392 7.24 -0.77 -7.60
N PHE A 393 6.67 0.01 -6.69
CA PHE A 393 7.31 1.14 -6.07
C PHE A 393 8.12 0.69 -4.84
N VAL A 394 9.44 0.81 -4.90
CA VAL A 394 10.38 0.17 -3.93
C VAL A 394 11.39 1.12 -3.29
N THR A 395 11.17 2.43 -3.38
CA THR A 395 12.08 3.44 -2.79
C THR A 395 12.13 3.29 -1.27
N SER A 396 13.24 2.82 -0.69
CA SER A 396 13.39 2.57 0.74
C SER A 396 13.63 3.88 1.50
N ALA A 397 12.63 4.34 2.25
CA ALA A 397 12.77 5.54 3.06
C ALA A 397 13.68 5.30 4.29
N THR A 398 14.61 6.22 4.56
CA THR A 398 15.05 6.49 5.94
C THR A 398 13.86 7.05 6.71
N ALA A 399 13.61 6.56 7.92
CA ALA A 399 12.64 7.19 8.82
C ALA A 399 12.95 8.68 9.00
N TYR A 400 11.91 9.47 9.34
CA TYR A 400 11.94 10.92 9.40
C TYR A 400 13.03 11.49 10.34
N ASP A 401 13.50 10.69 11.31
CA ASP A 401 14.57 11.01 12.26
C ASP A 401 15.97 10.54 11.83
N GLY A 402 16.08 9.81 10.70
CA GLY A 402 17.32 9.22 10.21
C GLY A 402 17.86 8.06 11.06
N SER A 403 17.06 7.49 11.97
CA SER A 403 17.51 6.43 12.89
C SER A 403 17.12 5.01 12.46
N VAL A 404 16.07 4.87 11.64
CA VAL A 404 15.57 3.56 11.14
C VAL A 404 15.73 3.48 9.63
N TRP A 405 16.47 2.48 9.18
CA TRP A 405 16.75 2.21 7.77
C TRP A 405 15.63 1.39 7.12
N GLY A 406 15.10 1.84 5.98
CA GLY A 406 14.26 1.00 5.12
C GLY A 406 15.06 -0.11 4.40
N GLY A 407 14.38 -1.03 3.72
CA GLY A 407 15.00 -1.98 2.78
C GLY A 407 15.10 -3.45 3.27
N ASN A 408 15.99 -4.20 2.61
CA ASN A 408 16.11 -5.67 2.61
C ASN A 408 14.92 -6.35 1.94
N THR A 409 14.72 -6.01 0.66
CA THR A 409 13.65 -6.56 -0.17
C THR A 409 14.25 -7.53 -1.19
N GLU A 410 13.78 -8.77 -1.16
CA GLU A 410 14.13 -9.84 -2.09
C GLU A 410 12.97 -10.03 -3.09
N VAL A 411 13.26 -9.85 -4.38
CA VAL A 411 12.33 -10.05 -5.50
C VAL A 411 12.89 -11.16 -6.37
N THR A 412 12.41 -12.39 -6.18
CA THR A 412 13.03 -13.58 -6.77
C THR A 412 12.04 -14.55 -7.40
N PHE A 413 12.42 -15.27 -8.46
CA PHE A 413 11.57 -16.32 -9.05
C PHE A 413 10.21 -15.82 -9.59
N ASN A 414 10.06 -14.53 -9.91
CA ASN A 414 8.80 -13.97 -10.42
C ASN A 414 8.77 -13.92 -11.95
N ARG A 415 7.56 -13.77 -12.49
CA ARG A 415 7.34 -13.31 -13.86
C ARG A 415 6.75 -11.91 -13.87
N PHE A 416 7.40 -11.01 -14.61
CA PHE A 416 6.91 -9.67 -14.89
C PHE A 416 6.56 -9.57 -16.38
N ALA A 417 5.33 -9.18 -16.71
CA ALA A 417 4.90 -9.12 -18.11
C ALA A 417 3.97 -7.94 -18.39
N ARG A 418 4.19 -7.23 -19.52
CA ARG A 418 3.33 -6.10 -19.93
C ARG A 418 3.18 -5.06 -18.81
N ILE A 419 4.30 -4.49 -18.36
CA ILE A 419 4.37 -3.45 -17.32
C ILE A 419 5.16 -2.27 -17.87
N LEU A 420 4.63 -1.04 -17.80
CA LEU A 420 5.36 0.12 -18.34
C LEU A 420 6.69 0.35 -17.60
N THR A 421 6.66 0.48 -16.27
CA THR A 421 7.86 0.61 -15.42
C THR A 421 7.84 -0.44 -14.34
N THR A 422 8.69 -1.48 -14.42
CA THR A 422 8.59 -2.58 -13.45
C THR A 422 9.01 -2.17 -12.03
N PHE A 423 10.16 -1.51 -11.88
CA PHE A 423 10.60 -0.94 -10.62
C PHE A 423 10.60 0.58 -10.71
N ALA A 424 9.72 1.21 -9.93
CA ALA A 424 9.60 2.64 -9.85
C ALA A 424 10.31 3.17 -8.61
N PHE A 425 11.13 4.21 -8.82
CA PHE A 425 11.88 4.90 -7.78
C PHE A 425 11.49 6.39 -7.77
N GLY A 426 11.56 7.06 -6.63
CA GLY A 426 11.34 8.50 -6.62
C GLY A 426 11.42 9.20 -5.27
N VAL A 427 11.98 10.41 -5.31
CA VAL A 427 12.09 11.38 -4.20
C VAL A 427 11.34 12.65 -4.62
N GLY A 428 10.03 12.57 -4.90
CA GLY A 428 9.38 13.62 -5.72
C GLY A 428 7.97 14.08 -5.31
N HIS A 429 7.29 13.38 -4.40
CA HIS A 429 5.93 13.77 -3.99
C HIS A 429 5.90 14.48 -2.61
N GLY A 430 7.02 15.10 -2.20
CA GLY A 430 7.19 15.66 -0.84
C GLY A 430 7.47 14.63 0.26
N ARG A 431 7.88 13.41 -0.11
CA ARG A 431 7.85 12.19 0.76
C ARG A 431 9.21 11.73 1.33
N GLN A 432 10.29 12.49 1.14
CA GLN A 432 11.62 12.18 1.69
C GLN A 432 12.43 13.47 1.89
N LYS A 433 13.23 13.55 2.95
CA LYS A 433 14.21 14.64 3.16
C LYS A 433 15.46 14.33 2.33
N VAL A 434 15.86 15.24 1.44
CA VAL A 434 17.17 15.14 0.77
C VAL A 434 18.25 15.31 1.83
N LEU A 435 18.90 14.21 2.21
CA LEU A 435 20.00 14.23 3.17
C LEU A 435 21.23 14.92 2.54
N PRO A 436 22.06 15.66 3.33
CA PRO A 436 23.35 16.16 2.86
C PRO A 436 24.17 15.04 2.20
N GLU A 437 25.06 15.36 1.24
CA GLU A 437 25.90 14.36 0.56
C GLU A 437 26.67 13.43 1.51
N SER A 438 27.06 13.93 2.69
CA SER A 438 27.74 13.14 3.74
C SER A 438 26.83 12.18 4.51
N ARG A 439 25.51 12.21 4.31
CA ARG A 439 24.50 11.38 4.99
C ARG A 439 23.53 10.68 4.03
N LYS A 440 23.82 10.63 2.72
CA LYS A 440 23.06 9.85 1.75
C LYS A 440 23.35 8.36 1.91
N GLN A 441 22.87 7.77 2.99
CA GLN A 441 22.87 6.32 3.14
C GLN A 441 21.44 5.85 2.87
N LEU A 442 21.27 5.13 1.76
CA LEU A 442 20.01 4.52 1.35
C LEU A 442 19.92 3.15 2.05
N GLY A 443 18.71 2.60 2.19
CA GLY A 443 18.43 1.42 3.01
C GLY A 443 19.24 0.16 2.66
N LEU A 444 18.90 -0.98 3.28
CA LEU A 444 19.62 -2.26 3.08
C LEU A 444 19.58 -2.81 1.63
N GLY A 445 18.84 -2.14 0.73
CA GLY A 445 18.83 -2.39 -0.70
C GLY A 445 17.86 -3.48 -1.16
N LEU A 446 17.92 -3.76 -2.46
CA LEU A 446 17.08 -4.72 -3.17
C LEU A 446 17.92 -5.87 -3.73
N THR A 447 17.42 -7.09 -3.62
CA THR A 447 17.94 -8.26 -4.35
C THR A 447 16.93 -8.68 -5.40
N ILE A 448 17.31 -8.64 -6.68
CA ILE A 448 16.46 -8.96 -7.82
C ILE A 448 17.14 -10.10 -8.59
N ALA A 449 16.64 -11.32 -8.44
CA ALA A 449 17.31 -12.47 -9.01
C ALA A 449 16.40 -13.59 -9.49
N ARG A 450 16.82 -14.30 -10.54
CA ARG A 450 16.08 -15.44 -11.10
C ARG A 450 14.65 -15.06 -11.51
N ASN A 451 14.43 -13.83 -12.00
CA ASN A 451 13.13 -13.42 -12.55
C ASN A 451 13.13 -13.46 -14.08
N VAL A 452 11.95 -13.68 -14.66
CA VAL A 452 11.71 -13.55 -16.10
C VAL A 452 10.90 -12.27 -16.36
N PHE A 453 11.46 -11.38 -17.16
CA PHE A 453 10.81 -10.16 -17.63
C PHE A 453 10.44 -10.33 -19.10
N ASP A 454 9.14 -10.31 -19.42
CA ASP A 454 8.63 -10.43 -20.79
C ASP A 454 7.89 -9.16 -21.20
N PHE A 455 8.62 -8.25 -21.85
CA PHE A 455 8.13 -6.96 -22.31
C PHE A 455 7.82 -6.96 -23.81
N ARG A 456 7.72 -8.14 -24.43
CA ARG A 456 7.36 -8.26 -25.87
C ARG A 456 5.94 -7.78 -26.14
N GLN A 457 5.01 -8.01 -25.20
CA GLN A 457 3.63 -7.56 -25.35
C GLN A 457 3.51 -6.06 -25.08
N PRO A 458 2.84 -5.29 -25.96
CA PRO A 458 2.63 -3.86 -25.75
C PRO A 458 1.73 -3.55 -24.54
N VAL A 459 2.02 -2.41 -23.92
CA VAL A 459 1.33 -1.83 -22.76
C VAL A 459 0.38 -0.74 -23.24
N HIS A 460 -0.82 -0.68 -22.65
CA HIS A 460 -1.82 0.36 -22.96
C HIS A 460 -1.46 1.70 -22.30
N TYR A 461 -0.34 2.29 -22.74
CA TYR A 461 0.17 3.56 -22.22
C TYR A 461 -0.34 4.76 -23.04
N ARG A 462 -0.10 4.76 -24.35
CA ARG A 462 -0.57 5.82 -25.27
C ARG A 462 -1.95 5.49 -25.80
N TRP A 463 -2.90 6.40 -25.58
CA TRP A 463 -4.23 6.34 -26.18
C TRP A 463 -4.19 7.00 -27.56
N PRO A 464 -4.78 6.41 -28.61
CA PRO A 464 -4.82 7.02 -29.95
C PRO A 464 -5.54 8.38 -29.97
N ASN A 465 -4.95 9.38 -30.62
CA ASN A 465 -5.54 10.72 -30.73
C ASN A 465 -6.49 10.88 -31.93
N GLY A 466 -6.56 9.89 -32.82
CA GLY A 466 -7.41 9.90 -34.00
C GLY A 466 -7.30 8.60 -34.81
N PRO A 467 -8.10 8.44 -35.88
CA PRO A 467 -8.16 7.22 -36.69
C PRO A 467 -6.84 6.88 -37.40
N ASP A 468 -5.98 7.86 -37.64
CA ASP A 468 -4.67 7.66 -38.29
C ASP A 468 -3.56 7.28 -37.30
N ASP A 469 -3.82 7.39 -35.98
CA ASP A 469 -2.87 7.11 -34.89
C ASP A 469 -2.97 5.65 -34.39
N VAL A 470 -3.61 4.78 -35.17
CA VAL A 470 -3.95 3.39 -34.81
C VAL A 470 -2.82 2.38 -35.04
N GLN A 471 -1.57 2.83 -35.17
CA GLN A 471 -0.43 1.91 -35.24
C GLN A 471 -0.32 1.14 -33.92
N GLU A 472 -0.68 -0.14 -33.94
CA GLU A 472 -0.73 -1.11 -32.83
C GLU A 472 -0.10 -0.63 -31.51
N LEU A 473 -0.84 0.07 -30.64
CA LEU A 473 -0.48 0.48 -29.27
C LEU A 473 1.01 0.29 -28.85
N ASN A 474 1.96 0.96 -29.51
CA ASN A 474 3.40 0.60 -29.55
C ASN A 474 4.22 1.01 -28.31
N SER A 475 3.64 0.99 -27.11
CA SER A 475 4.41 1.26 -25.89
C SER A 475 4.86 -0.05 -25.27
N PHE A 476 6.16 -0.21 -25.04
CA PHE A 476 6.71 -1.42 -24.44
C PHE A 476 7.16 -1.18 -23.00
N GLY A 477 7.23 -2.28 -22.26
CA GLY A 477 7.61 -2.28 -20.87
C GLY A 477 9.10 -2.08 -20.64
N ARG A 478 9.44 -1.70 -19.40
CA ARG A 478 10.83 -1.46 -18.99
C ARG A 478 11.12 -1.99 -17.58
N PHE A 479 12.40 -2.26 -17.28
CA PHE A 479 12.84 -2.76 -15.98
C PHE A 479 12.71 -1.70 -14.88
N GLY A 480 13.19 -0.47 -15.13
CA GLY A 480 13.29 0.54 -14.09
C GLY A 480 13.00 1.96 -14.59
N GLY A 481 12.55 2.84 -13.71
CA GLY A 481 12.29 4.24 -14.03
C GLY A 481 12.12 5.11 -12.79
N ASP A 482 12.20 6.43 -12.98
CA ASP A 482 12.13 7.42 -11.91
C ASP A 482 10.94 8.38 -12.03
N HIS A 483 10.53 8.92 -10.89
CA HIS A 483 9.56 10.02 -10.77
C HIS A 483 10.24 11.33 -10.38
N GLY A 484 11.24 11.74 -11.18
CA GLY A 484 11.86 13.06 -11.09
C GLY A 484 12.94 13.24 -10.02
N SER A 485 13.66 12.17 -9.62
CA SER A 485 14.80 12.30 -8.72
C SER A 485 15.85 11.19 -8.92
N PRO A 486 17.15 11.50 -8.87
CA PRO A 486 18.22 10.58 -9.31
C PRO A 486 18.61 9.48 -8.31
N ALA A 487 17.94 9.31 -7.17
CA ALA A 487 18.33 8.31 -6.18
C ALA A 487 17.51 7.02 -6.33
N TRP A 488 18.03 6.01 -7.03
CA TRP A 488 17.52 4.63 -6.90
C TRP A 488 18.36 3.87 -5.88
N GLU A 489 17.75 2.89 -5.22
CA GLU A 489 18.35 2.10 -4.15
C GLU A 489 19.65 1.37 -4.55
N SER A 490 20.39 0.92 -3.54
CA SER A 490 21.39 -0.12 -3.74
C SER A 490 20.71 -1.41 -4.22
N MET A 491 21.26 -2.05 -5.26
CA MET A 491 20.63 -3.17 -5.95
C MET A 491 21.61 -4.29 -6.29
N LYS A 492 21.21 -5.53 -6.06
CA LYS A 492 21.87 -6.74 -6.57
C LYS A 492 20.97 -7.36 -7.62
N ILE A 493 21.36 -7.32 -8.88
CA ILE A 493 20.56 -7.74 -10.03
C ILE A 493 21.30 -8.88 -10.72
N TYR A 494 20.85 -10.12 -10.53
CA TYR A 494 21.60 -11.24 -11.08
C TYR A 494 20.79 -12.46 -11.50
N HIS A 495 21.29 -13.20 -12.48
CA HIS A 495 20.60 -14.36 -13.05
C HIS A 495 19.16 -14.05 -13.48
N ASN A 496 18.87 -12.90 -14.09
CA ASN A 496 17.55 -12.61 -14.65
C ASN A 496 17.54 -12.78 -16.17
N THR A 497 16.37 -13.07 -16.75
CA THR A 497 16.19 -13.11 -18.21
C THR A 497 15.20 -12.02 -18.64
N PHE A 498 15.60 -11.20 -19.61
CA PHE A 498 14.82 -10.10 -20.17
C PHE A 498 14.51 -10.36 -21.64
N LEU A 499 13.23 -10.37 -21.99
CA LEU A 499 12.74 -10.40 -23.37
C LEU A 499 12.13 -9.03 -23.70
N VAL A 500 12.74 -8.30 -24.64
CA VAL A 500 12.38 -6.91 -24.92
C VAL A 500 12.23 -6.66 -26.42
N VAL A 501 11.44 -5.66 -26.81
CA VAL A 501 11.25 -5.30 -28.23
C VAL A 501 12.32 -4.33 -28.68
N ASP A 502 12.33 -3.15 -28.06
CA ASP A 502 13.19 -2.04 -28.42
C ASP A 502 14.60 -2.15 -27.81
N PRO A 503 15.59 -1.43 -28.37
CA PRO A 503 16.89 -1.25 -27.74
C PRO A 503 16.72 -0.66 -26.32
N PRO A 504 17.62 -1.00 -25.38
CA PRO A 504 17.43 -0.65 -23.99
C PRO A 504 17.47 0.88 -23.84
N ARG A 505 16.49 1.45 -23.13
CA ARG A 505 16.35 2.89 -22.94
C ARG A 505 16.45 3.23 -21.45
N TYR A 506 17.69 3.41 -20.98
CA TYR A 506 18.04 3.93 -19.65
C TYR A 506 17.92 3.00 -18.44
N ASP A 507 17.68 1.68 -18.60
CA ASP A 507 17.32 0.86 -17.43
C ASP A 507 17.83 -0.59 -17.39
N TYR A 508 18.68 -1.02 -18.34
CA TYR A 508 19.30 -2.35 -18.33
C TYR A 508 20.83 -2.28 -18.42
N LEU A 509 21.48 -3.32 -17.90
CA LEU A 509 22.94 -3.51 -17.96
C LEU A 509 23.72 -2.24 -17.56
N THR A 510 24.85 -1.96 -18.20
CA THR A 510 25.71 -0.83 -17.87
C THR A 510 25.11 0.53 -18.26
N ASP A 511 24.37 0.60 -19.38
CA ASP A 511 23.86 1.86 -19.96
C ASP A 511 22.87 2.57 -19.06
N GLY A 512 21.91 1.82 -18.50
CA GLY A 512 20.88 2.38 -17.63
C GLY A 512 21.24 2.41 -16.17
N LEU A 513 21.53 1.22 -15.63
CA LEU A 513 21.76 1.02 -14.20
C LEU A 513 23.04 1.70 -13.72
N GLY A 514 24.01 1.91 -14.61
CA GLY A 514 25.20 2.70 -14.31
C GLY A 514 24.98 4.22 -14.34
N ARG A 515 24.11 4.74 -15.23
CA ARG A 515 23.86 6.19 -15.34
C ARG A 515 23.02 6.73 -14.19
N ALA A 516 22.02 5.98 -13.75
CA ALA A 516 21.08 6.42 -12.72
C ALA A 516 21.64 6.23 -11.29
N MET A 517 22.95 6.40 -11.07
CA MET A 517 23.60 6.17 -9.78
C MET A 517 23.59 7.44 -8.92
N SER A 518 23.26 7.30 -7.63
CA SER A 518 23.45 8.37 -6.65
C SER A 518 24.62 8.07 -5.71
N HIS A 519 25.29 9.11 -5.21
CA HIS A 519 26.35 8.97 -4.22
C HIS A 519 25.85 8.15 -3.01
N GLY A 520 26.62 7.14 -2.58
CA GLY A 520 26.26 6.24 -1.47
C GLY A 520 25.44 4.99 -1.87
N THR A 521 25.07 4.82 -3.14
CA THR A 521 24.41 3.58 -3.63
C THR A 521 25.42 2.61 -4.20
N GLU A 522 25.18 1.32 -3.99
CA GLU A 522 25.94 0.27 -4.66
C GLU A 522 25.04 -0.57 -5.58
N ARG A 523 25.49 -0.81 -6.82
CA ARG A 523 24.78 -1.70 -7.73
C ARG A 523 25.67 -2.78 -8.30
N TRP A 524 25.13 -4.00 -8.33
CA TRP A 524 25.73 -5.16 -8.96
C TRP A 524 24.78 -5.72 -10.02
N VAL A 525 25.30 -5.95 -11.23
CA VAL A 525 24.54 -6.47 -12.38
C VAL A 525 25.30 -7.65 -12.97
N LEU A 526 24.97 -8.88 -12.54
CA LEU A 526 25.75 -10.08 -12.84
C LEU A 526 24.94 -11.18 -13.51
N ASN A 527 25.50 -11.92 -14.46
CA ASN A 527 24.91 -13.17 -14.96
C ASN A 527 23.49 -13.05 -15.56
N ASN A 528 23.08 -11.88 -16.05
CA ASN A 528 21.76 -11.70 -16.65
C ASN A 528 21.79 -12.00 -18.17
N ILE A 529 20.65 -12.40 -18.74
CA ILE A 529 20.43 -12.49 -20.19
C ILE A 529 19.48 -11.38 -20.63
N VAL A 530 19.88 -10.58 -21.61
CA VAL A 530 19.02 -9.60 -22.30
C VAL A 530 18.89 -10.00 -23.77
N CYS A 531 17.67 -10.32 -24.19
CA CYS A 531 17.33 -10.75 -25.53
C CYS A 531 16.32 -9.77 -26.15
N GLN A 532 16.71 -9.11 -27.24
CA GLN A 532 15.93 -8.03 -27.86
C GLN A 532 15.41 -8.41 -29.24
N SER A 533 14.28 -7.82 -29.63
CA SER A 533 13.76 -7.99 -30.99
C SER A 533 14.48 -7.09 -31.99
N GLN A 534 14.86 -5.88 -31.60
CA GLN A 534 15.54 -4.92 -32.46
C GLN A 534 16.59 -4.10 -31.71
N GLY A 535 17.60 -3.62 -32.43
CA GLY A 535 18.60 -2.68 -31.96
C GLY A 535 19.75 -3.32 -31.19
N LEU A 536 20.83 -2.55 -31.05
CA LEU A 536 21.99 -2.92 -30.25
C LEU A 536 21.71 -2.66 -28.76
N VAL A 537 22.26 -3.53 -27.92
CA VAL A 537 22.35 -3.28 -26.48
C VAL A 537 23.24 -2.04 -26.26
N GLY A 538 22.71 -1.06 -25.51
CA GLY A 538 23.34 0.24 -25.27
C GLY A 538 24.74 0.16 -24.67
N GLY A 539 25.60 1.12 -25.03
CA GLY A 539 27.04 1.10 -24.75
C GLY A 539 27.55 2.19 -23.81
N THR A 540 26.68 2.83 -23.02
CA THR A 540 27.15 3.84 -22.08
C THR A 540 27.60 3.21 -20.78
N LEU A 541 28.63 3.85 -20.22
CA LEU A 541 29.32 3.36 -19.04
C LEU A 541 29.14 4.39 -17.93
N PRO A 542 29.02 3.93 -16.68
CA PRO A 542 28.96 4.86 -15.57
C PRO A 542 30.30 5.58 -15.39
N PRO A 543 30.30 6.75 -14.73
CA PRO A 543 31.54 7.41 -14.30
C PRO A 543 32.39 6.49 -13.43
N ALA A 544 33.72 6.60 -13.55
CA ALA A 544 34.69 5.69 -12.91
C ALA A 544 34.60 5.69 -11.36
N GLU A 545 34.10 6.77 -10.78
CA GLU A 545 33.92 6.99 -9.35
C GLU A 545 32.65 6.33 -8.76
N THR A 546 31.76 5.79 -9.59
CA THR A 546 30.52 5.17 -9.13
C THR A 546 30.74 3.83 -8.43
N SER A 547 29.87 3.49 -7.47
CA SER A 547 29.86 2.17 -6.82
C SER A 547 29.02 1.18 -7.61
N PHE A 548 29.55 0.82 -8.76
CA PHE A 548 28.89 -0.03 -9.74
C PHE A 548 29.75 -1.24 -10.09
N VAL A 549 29.13 -2.39 -10.30
CA VAL A 549 29.75 -3.60 -10.86
C VAL A 549 28.80 -4.21 -11.88
N ALA A 550 29.27 -4.44 -13.10
CA ALA A 550 28.55 -5.25 -14.08
C ALA A 550 29.52 -6.17 -14.81
N ASP A 551 29.20 -7.46 -14.85
CA ASP A 551 30.03 -8.49 -15.47
C ASP A 551 29.23 -9.78 -15.69
N GLY A 552 29.73 -10.67 -16.57
CA GLY A 552 29.09 -11.96 -16.80
C GLY A 552 27.68 -11.88 -17.40
N ASN A 553 27.27 -10.76 -18.00
CA ASN A 553 25.96 -10.64 -18.66
C ASN A 553 26.02 -11.10 -20.12
N LEU A 554 24.91 -11.59 -20.66
CA LEU A 554 24.75 -11.94 -22.08
C LEU A 554 23.73 -11.01 -22.71
N ALA A 555 24.10 -10.41 -23.84
CA ALA A 555 23.32 -9.41 -24.55
C ALA A 555 23.20 -9.78 -26.03
N TRP A 556 21.97 -9.87 -26.56
CA TRP A 556 21.74 -10.26 -27.96
C TRP A 556 20.47 -9.64 -28.54
N SER A 557 20.44 -9.37 -29.84
CA SER A 557 19.24 -8.95 -30.57
C SER A 557 19.08 -9.68 -31.91
N LEU A 558 17.83 -9.84 -32.35
CA LEU A 558 17.51 -10.48 -33.62
C LEU A 558 18.02 -9.70 -34.85
N THR A 559 18.02 -8.37 -34.81
CA THR A 559 18.41 -7.53 -35.96
C THR A 559 19.92 -7.36 -36.10
N ASP A 560 20.64 -7.28 -34.99
CA ASP A 560 22.06 -6.92 -35.01
C ASP A 560 22.99 -8.11 -34.77
N GLY A 561 22.47 -9.21 -34.22
CA GLY A 561 23.22 -10.46 -34.04
C GLY A 561 24.56 -10.23 -33.34
N ASP A 562 25.64 -10.70 -33.96
CA ASP A 562 26.99 -10.69 -33.39
C ASP A 562 27.77 -9.38 -33.64
N LYS A 563 27.10 -8.26 -33.97
CA LYS A 563 27.76 -6.96 -34.25
C LYS A 563 28.20 -6.18 -33.00
N LEU A 564 27.83 -6.65 -31.81
CA LEU A 564 28.09 -6.04 -30.49
C LEU A 564 29.57 -6.07 -29.98
N PRO A 565 30.43 -7.07 -30.29
CA PRO A 565 31.77 -7.19 -29.69
C PRO A 565 32.68 -5.97 -29.87
N ALA A 566 32.61 -5.28 -31.01
CA ALA A 566 33.48 -4.14 -31.32
C ALA A 566 33.33 -2.96 -30.33
N LEU A 567 32.14 -2.77 -29.76
CA LEU A 567 31.87 -1.70 -28.80
C LEU A 567 32.54 -1.96 -27.45
N PHE A 568 32.41 -3.19 -26.94
CA PHE A 568 32.98 -3.58 -25.65
C PHE A 568 34.49 -3.78 -25.72
N ASP A 569 35.02 -4.24 -26.85
CA ASP A 569 36.47 -4.30 -27.07
C ASP A 569 37.12 -2.91 -27.03
N LYS A 570 36.42 -1.89 -27.54
CA LYS A 570 36.85 -0.49 -27.42
C LYS A 570 36.82 -0.04 -25.96
N PHE A 571 35.79 -0.40 -25.20
CA PHE A 571 35.71 -0.08 -23.78
C PHE A 571 36.79 -0.76 -22.95
N ARG A 572 37.06 -2.05 -23.15
CA ARG A 572 38.06 -2.82 -22.39
C ARG A 572 39.50 -2.30 -22.56
N ARG A 573 39.74 -1.47 -23.59
CA ARG A 573 41.02 -0.76 -23.81
C ARG A 573 41.04 0.66 -23.22
N SER A 574 39.95 1.11 -22.59
CA SER A 574 39.79 2.47 -22.09
C SER A 574 40.32 2.64 -20.66
N PRO A 575 40.67 3.88 -20.25
CA PRO A 575 41.00 4.18 -18.85
C PRO A 575 39.88 3.85 -17.86
N ALA A 576 38.62 3.95 -18.27
CA ALA A 576 37.48 3.61 -17.43
C ALA A 576 37.45 2.11 -17.08
N PHE A 577 37.83 1.23 -18.01
CA PHE A 577 37.99 -0.19 -17.73
C PHE A 577 39.13 -0.42 -16.72
N ALA A 578 40.29 0.19 -16.91
CA ALA A 578 41.41 0.10 -15.97
C ALA A 578 41.04 0.62 -14.56
N ALA A 579 40.25 1.69 -14.48
CA ALA A 579 39.71 2.21 -13.22
C ALA A 579 38.76 1.21 -12.56
N SER A 580 37.89 0.55 -13.33
CA SER A 580 36.97 -0.48 -12.81
C SER A 580 37.71 -1.67 -12.18
N GLN A 581 38.89 -2.04 -12.70
CA GLN A 581 39.71 -3.14 -12.17
C GLN A 581 40.22 -2.89 -10.75
N GLN A 582 40.36 -1.62 -10.35
CA GLN A 582 40.75 -1.28 -8.98
C GLN A 582 39.66 -1.60 -7.96
N ARG A 583 38.39 -1.62 -8.39
CA ARG A 583 37.22 -1.90 -7.55
C ARG A 583 36.72 -3.34 -7.67
N TYR A 584 36.80 -3.90 -8.86
CA TYR A 584 36.39 -5.26 -9.17
C TYR A 584 37.45 -5.87 -10.09
N ALA A 585 38.28 -6.77 -9.54
CA ALA A 585 39.54 -7.21 -10.16
C ALA A 585 39.44 -7.63 -11.65
N PRO A 586 38.39 -8.35 -12.11
CA PRO A 586 38.23 -8.67 -13.53
C PRO A 586 38.05 -7.43 -14.43
N GLY A 587 37.45 -6.36 -13.91
CA GLY A 587 37.00 -5.18 -14.66
C GLY A 587 35.56 -5.34 -15.14
N TRP A 588 34.87 -4.22 -15.37
CA TRP A 588 33.49 -4.26 -15.84
C TRP A 588 33.40 -4.89 -17.23
N THR A 589 32.33 -5.66 -17.47
CA THR A 589 32.02 -6.33 -18.75
C THR A 589 33.11 -7.29 -19.25
N ALA A 590 34.10 -7.64 -18.42
CA ALA A 590 35.24 -8.45 -18.81
C ALA A 590 34.82 -9.82 -19.36
N ASN A 591 33.75 -10.38 -18.79
CA ASN A 591 33.17 -11.67 -19.12
C ASN A 591 31.82 -11.52 -19.83
N ASP A 592 31.42 -10.35 -20.30
CA ASP A 592 30.14 -10.21 -21.02
C ASP A 592 30.17 -10.93 -22.39
N LEU A 593 29.05 -11.53 -22.77
CA LEU A 593 28.85 -12.27 -24.03
C LEU A 593 27.86 -11.54 -24.95
N HIS A 594 28.10 -11.64 -26.25
CA HIS A 594 27.35 -10.92 -27.29
C HIS A 594 26.93 -11.81 -28.45
N GLN A 595 26.17 -12.86 -28.12
CA GLN A 595 25.74 -13.87 -29.08
C GLN A 595 24.41 -14.46 -28.63
N ALA A 596 23.76 -15.22 -29.50
CA ALA A 596 22.46 -15.81 -29.21
C ALA A 596 22.49 -16.64 -27.90
N PRO A 597 21.49 -16.50 -27.01
CA PRO A 597 21.50 -17.17 -25.70
C PRO A 597 21.29 -18.68 -25.76
N GLY A 598 20.99 -19.26 -26.94
CA GLY A 598 20.73 -20.69 -27.06
C GLY A 598 19.47 -21.16 -26.31
N PHE A 599 18.40 -20.36 -26.36
CA PHE A 599 17.10 -20.77 -25.80
C PHE A 599 16.50 -21.95 -26.57
N VAL A 600 15.73 -22.80 -25.88
CA VAL A 600 14.98 -23.91 -26.51
C VAL A 600 14.03 -23.40 -27.60
N LYS A 601 13.33 -22.29 -27.33
CA LYS A 601 12.48 -21.61 -28.32
C LYS A 601 12.37 -20.12 -28.03
N TYR A 602 12.61 -19.28 -29.03
CA TYR A 602 12.39 -17.84 -28.92
C TYR A 602 11.80 -17.25 -30.20
N ALA A 603 10.86 -16.32 -30.03
CA ALA A 603 10.24 -15.54 -31.10
C ALA A 603 10.03 -14.10 -30.64
N SER A 604 10.16 -13.15 -31.57
CA SER A 604 9.88 -11.72 -31.31
C SER A 604 8.39 -11.45 -31.12
N ASP A 605 7.51 -12.19 -31.80
CA ASP A 605 6.06 -12.07 -31.60
C ASP A 605 5.70 -12.55 -30.19
N TRP A 606 5.13 -11.65 -29.40
CA TRP A 606 4.70 -11.91 -28.04
C TRP A 606 3.55 -12.92 -27.96
N ARG A 607 2.82 -13.11 -29.06
CA ARG A 607 1.75 -14.12 -29.17
C ARG A 607 2.31 -15.54 -29.17
N GLU A 608 3.58 -15.68 -29.54
CA GLU A 608 4.30 -16.94 -29.41
C GLU A 608 4.94 -17.08 -28.04
N VAL A 609 4.70 -18.24 -27.41
CA VAL A 609 5.35 -18.62 -26.15
C VAL A 609 6.85 -18.77 -26.39
N ALA A 610 7.64 -18.02 -25.62
CA ALA A 610 9.09 -18.18 -25.54
C ALA A 610 9.43 -19.21 -24.46
N ASP A 611 10.23 -20.20 -24.82
CA ASP A 611 10.85 -21.16 -23.91
C ASP A 611 12.31 -20.77 -23.68
N VAL A 612 12.52 -20.00 -22.61
CA VAL A 612 13.83 -19.43 -22.27
C VAL A 612 14.72 -20.38 -21.48
N ARG A 613 14.39 -21.69 -21.43
CA ARG A 613 15.33 -22.71 -20.95
C ARG A 613 16.56 -22.74 -21.86
N LEU A 614 17.71 -23.06 -21.26
CA LEU A 614 18.97 -23.20 -22.00
C LEU A 614 19.02 -24.56 -22.70
N SER A 615 19.47 -24.57 -23.95
CA SER A 615 19.91 -25.79 -24.65
C SER A 615 21.27 -26.27 -24.14
N ALA A 616 21.62 -27.53 -24.37
CA ALA A 616 22.87 -28.11 -23.87
C ALA A 616 24.14 -27.45 -24.45
N ASP A 617 24.05 -26.90 -25.66
CA ASP A 617 25.09 -26.17 -26.36
C ASP A 617 24.99 -24.64 -26.18
N SER A 618 24.09 -24.18 -25.31
CA SER A 618 23.89 -22.76 -25.05
C SER A 618 25.18 -22.12 -24.51
N PRO A 619 25.59 -20.95 -25.04
CA PRO A 619 26.74 -20.21 -24.52
C PRO A 619 26.49 -19.57 -23.16
N ALA A 620 25.24 -19.58 -22.66
CA ALA A 620 24.92 -19.12 -21.32
C ALA A 620 25.28 -20.15 -20.24
N VAL A 621 25.55 -21.41 -20.61
CA VAL A 621 25.82 -22.50 -19.68
C VAL A 621 27.25 -22.41 -19.12
N ASN A 622 27.40 -22.56 -17.81
CA ASN A 622 28.71 -22.60 -17.11
C ASN A 622 29.64 -21.43 -17.44
N SER A 623 29.07 -20.29 -17.85
CA SER A 623 29.80 -19.16 -18.41
C SER A 623 29.72 -17.91 -17.55
N GLY A 624 28.79 -17.85 -16.60
CA GLY A 624 28.63 -16.72 -15.68
C GLY A 624 29.82 -16.57 -14.73
N VAL A 625 29.85 -15.44 -14.05
CA VAL A 625 30.86 -15.14 -13.02
C VAL A 625 30.38 -15.57 -11.64
N GLU A 626 31.33 -15.97 -10.79
CA GLU A 626 31.03 -16.33 -9.40
C GLU A 626 30.44 -15.14 -8.64
N LEU A 627 29.36 -15.40 -7.91
CA LEU A 627 28.74 -14.39 -7.05
C LEU A 627 29.59 -14.21 -5.77
N PRO A 628 29.63 -13.00 -5.18
CA PRO A 628 30.33 -12.79 -3.91
C PRO A 628 29.83 -13.75 -2.81
N LYS A 629 30.75 -14.49 -2.18
CA LYS A 629 30.44 -15.50 -1.15
C LYS A 629 29.63 -14.98 0.05
N ALA A 630 29.67 -13.67 0.30
CA ALA A 630 28.94 -13.02 1.38
C ALA A 630 27.45 -12.79 1.07
N TRP A 631 27.01 -13.02 -0.17
CA TRP A 631 25.60 -12.89 -0.52
C TRP A 631 24.82 -14.12 -0.05
N PRO A 632 23.58 -13.95 0.44
CA PRO A 632 22.76 -15.07 0.84
C PRO A 632 22.53 -16.00 -0.37
N ALA A 633 22.72 -17.30 -0.16
CA ALA A 633 22.38 -18.29 -1.18
C ALA A 633 20.88 -18.24 -1.43
N LEU A 634 20.45 -18.12 -2.68
CA LEU A 634 19.06 -18.30 -3.06
C LEU A 634 18.72 -19.78 -2.84
N ALA A 635 17.98 -20.08 -1.79
CA ALA A 635 17.91 -21.39 -1.15
C ALA A 635 17.20 -22.52 -1.93
N SER A 636 17.13 -22.48 -3.27
CA SER A 636 16.34 -23.44 -4.04
C SER A 636 16.94 -23.89 -5.38
N LEU A 637 17.91 -23.18 -5.97
CA LEU A 637 18.45 -23.52 -7.29
C LEU A 637 19.97 -23.40 -7.32
N LYS A 638 20.64 -24.44 -7.82
CA LYS A 638 22.07 -24.46 -8.09
C LYS A 638 22.31 -24.78 -9.55
N ASP A 639 23.24 -24.07 -10.16
CA ASP A 639 23.75 -24.42 -11.48
C ASP A 639 24.63 -25.67 -11.36
N GLU A 640 24.60 -26.56 -12.36
CA GLU A 640 25.48 -27.73 -12.41
C GLU A 640 26.85 -27.34 -12.98
N GLY A 641 27.81 -27.11 -12.10
CA GLY A 641 29.17 -26.69 -12.46
C GLY A 641 29.44 -25.25 -12.03
N GLY A 642 29.86 -24.41 -12.97
CA GLY A 642 29.94 -22.96 -12.81
C GLY A 642 28.59 -22.27 -13.01
N PRO A 643 28.50 -20.95 -12.76
CA PRO A 643 27.24 -20.23 -12.84
C PRO A 643 26.68 -20.17 -14.27
N ASP A 644 25.38 -20.44 -14.43
CA ASP A 644 24.67 -20.22 -15.71
C ASP A 644 24.20 -18.77 -15.80
N ARG A 645 24.08 -18.22 -17.00
CA ARG A 645 23.47 -16.90 -17.21
C ARG A 645 21.95 -17.03 -17.35
N GLY A 646 21.23 -16.05 -16.82
CA GLY A 646 19.77 -15.97 -16.94
C GLY A 646 19.00 -16.66 -15.82
N ALA A 647 17.68 -16.60 -15.94
CA ALA A 647 16.75 -16.99 -14.88
C ALA A 647 16.69 -18.50 -14.64
N ILE A 648 16.72 -19.32 -15.68
CA ILE A 648 16.50 -20.77 -15.58
C ILE A 648 17.84 -21.49 -15.86
N PRO A 649 18.45 -22.16 -14.87
CA PRO A 649 19.64 -22.98 -15.08
C PRO A 649 19.41 -24.08 -16.13
N LEU A 650 20.49 -24.58 -16.73
CA LEU A 650 20.43 -25.74 -17.60
C LEU A 650 19.84 -26.94 -16.86
N GLY A 651 18.97 -27.70 -17.56
CA GLY A 651 18.36 -28.92 -17.01
C GLY A 651 17.25 -28.67 -15.99
N MET A 652 16.96 -27.41 -15.64
CA MET A 652 15.91 -27.09 -14.69
C MET A 652 14.55 -26.91 -15.37
N GLU A 653 13.52 -27.53 -14.79
CA GLU A 653 12.14 -27.29 -15.18
C GLU A 653 11.67 -25.90 -14.72
N PRO A 654 10.84 -25.19 -15.54
CA PRO A 654 10.34 -23.88 -15.17
C PRO A 654 9.45 -23.98 -13.93
N TRP A 655 9.79 -23.25 -12.87
CA TRP A 655 9.03 -23.29 -11.62
C TRP A 655 7.63 -22.71 -11.77
N SER A 656 6.75 -23.12 -10.86
CA SER A 656 5.37 -22.65 -10.78
C SER A 656 5.28 -21.25 -10.16
N ILE A 657 4.33 -20.44 -10.63
CA ILE A 657 4.03 -19.09 -10.16
C ILE A 657 2.52 -18.84 -10.12
N GLY A 658 2.14 -17.76 -9.43
CA GLY A 658 0.74 -17.34 -9.34
C GLY A 658 -0.12 -18.28 -8.50
N ILE A 659 -1.43 -18.02 -8.46
CA ILE A 659 -2.35 -18.71 -7.53
C ILE A 659 -2.21 -20.22 -7.69
N GLN A 660 -1.89 -20.91 -6.58
CA GLN A 660 -1.74 -22.37 -6.53
C GLN A 660 -0.74 -22.92 -7.57
N GLY A 661 0.23 -22.10 -8.01
CA GLY A 661 1.21 -22.47 -9.01
C GLY A 661 0.62 -22.77 -10.39
N ARG A 662 -0.53 -22.18 -10.73
CA ARG A 662 -1.28 -22.53 -11.95
C ARG A 662 -0.58 -22.13 -13.26
N TRP A 663 0.43 -21.27 -13.18
CA TRP A 663 1.29 -20.91 -14.31
C TRP A 663 2.73 -21.34 -14.03
N ASN A 664 3.54 -21.57 -15.05
CA ASN A 664 4.98 -21.61 -14.90
C ASN A 664 5.58 -20.22 -15.18
N VAL A 665 6.87 -20.03 -14.86
CA VAL A 665 7.56 -18.73 -15.08
C VAL A 665 7.64 -18.31 -16.57
N LEU A 666 7.40 -19.25 -17.49
CA LEU A 666 7.27 -18.97 -18.93
C LEU A 666 5.88 -18.44 -19.33
N GLY A 667 4.92 -18.41 -18.40
CA GLY A 667 3.55 -17.95 -18.63
C GLY A 667 2.60 -19.01 -19.17
N GLN A 668 2.95 -20.30 -19.06
CA GLN A 668 2.11 -21.41 -19.53
C GLN A 668 1.34 -22.04 -18.36
N PRO A 669 0.11 -22.53 -18.59
CA PRO A 669 -0.63 -23.30 -17.59
C PRO A 669 0.13 -24.57 -17.18
N VAL A 670 0.07 -24.95 -15.90
CA VAL A 670 0.71 -26.15 -15.37
C VAL A 670 -0.34 -27.18 -14.97
N SER A 671 -0.14 -28.44 -15.36
CA SER A 671 -1.04 -29.56 -15.01
C SER A 671 -0.76 -30.14 -13.62
N THR A 672 0.49 -30.14 -13.16
CA THR A 672 0.94 -30.58 -11.83
C THR A 672 1.49 -29.42 -11.01
N ARG A 673 0.79 -29.09 -9.93
CA ARG A 673 1.11 -27.95 -9.06
C ARG A 673 2.31 -28.28 -8.17
N LEU A 674 3.35 -27.46 -8.20
CA LEU A 674 4.46 -27.52 -7.25
C LEU A 674 4.30 -26.37 -6.26
N GLU A 675 4.23 -26.69 -4.97
CA GLU A 675 4.21 -25.67 -3.93
C GLU A 675 5.61 -25.05 -3.79
N ALA A 676 5.70 -23.73 -3.92
CA ALA A 676 6.94 -23.03 -3.63
C ALA A 676 7.26 -23.14 -2.12
N PRO A 677 8.54 -23.18 -1.73
CA PRO A 677 8.91 -23.13 -0.33
C PRO A 677 8.48 -21.78 0.25
N VAL A 678 7.56 -21.81 1.21
CA VAL A 678 7.12 -20.65 1.98
C VAL A 678 7.70 -20.78 3.39
N SER A 679 8.28 -19.72 3.92
CA SER A 679 8.76 -19.75 5.29
C SER A 679 7.60 -19.79 6.27
N SER A 680 7.76 -20.52 7.38
CA SER A 680 6.87 -20.34 8.52
C SER A 680 7.19 -18.97 9.12
N LEU A 681 6.60 -17.89 8.57
CA LEU A 681 6.63 -16.57 9.21
C LEU A 681 5.82 -16.64 10.51
N VAL A 682 6.41 -17.28 11.52
CA VAL A 682 5.91 -17.31 12.88
C VAL A 682 6.95 -16.55 13.68
N ARG A 683 6.64 -15.29 14.03
CA ARG A 683 7.35 -14.69 15.15
C ARG A 683 7.00 -15.49 16.39
N THR A 684 7.99 -16.08 17.05
CA THR A 684 7.86 -16.36 18.48
C THR A 684 7.57 -15.04 19.17
N GLU A 685 6.52 -14.99 20.00
CA GLU A 685 6.07 -13.80 20.75
C GLU A 685 7.27 -12.95 21.20
N SER A 686 7.57 -11.86 20.50
CA SER A 686 8.50 -10.88 21.04
C SER A 686 7.72 -10.13 22.10
N SER A 687 8.07 -10.38 23.36
CA SER A 687 7.54 -9.75 24.55
C SER A 687 7.35 -8.23 24.39
N GLN A 688 6.14 -7.80 24.12
CA GLN A 688 5.24 -7.19 25.11
C GLN A 688 3.94 -6.76 24.41
N PRO A 689 2.76 -7.13 24.94
CA PRO A 689 1.60 -6.28 24.75
C PRO A 689 1.94 -4.92 25.37
N LYS A 690 1.98 -3.84 24.56
CA LYS A 690 1.96 -2.48 25.10
C LYS A 690 0.75 -2.43 26.06
N SER A 691 0.96 -1.95 27.29
CA SER A 691 -0.11 -1.67 28.26
C SER A 691 -1.29 -0.98 27.55
N LYS A 692 -2.54 -1.27 27.96
CA LYS A 692 -3.76 -0.68 27.37
C LYS A 692 -3.51 0.78 26.94
N ALA A 693 -3.55 1.02 25.63
CA ALA A 693 -3.23 2.31 25.03
C ALA A 693 -3.99 3.43 25.74
N LYS A 694 -3.31 4.53 26.10
CA LYS A 694 -3.97 5.72 26.65
C LYS A 694 -4.90 6.28 25.57
N ARG A 695 -6.17 6.48 25.90
CA ARG A 695 -7.14 7.12 25.02
C ARG A 695 -6.96 8.62 25.10
N VAL A 696 -6.79 9.29 23.97
CA VAL A 696 -6.43 10.70 23.95
C VAL A 696 -7.30 11.46 22.96
N LEU A 697 -7.75 12.65 23.36
CA LEU A 697 -8.44 13.58 22.48
C LEU A 697 -7.55 14.80 22.24
N LEU A 698 -7.28 15.14 20.97
CA LEU A 698 -6.62 16.38 20.56
C LEU A 698 -7.62 17.26 19.80
N VAL A 699 -7.93 18.43 20.36
CA VAL A 699 -8.82 19.42 19.74
C VAL A 699 -7.99 20.54 19.12
N GLN A 700 -8.11 20.71 17.81
CA GLN A 700 -7.33 21.63 17.00
C GLN A 700 -8.17 22.84 16.56
N GLY A 701 -7.79 24.04 17.02
CA GLY A 701 -8.33 25.32 16.58
C GLY A 701 -7.45 25.98 15.50
N TYR A 702 -7.45 27.32 15.44
CA TYR A 702 -6.67 28.07 14.44
C TYR A 702 -5.85 29.22 15.04
N PRO A 703 -4.57 29.35 14.68
CA PRO A 703 -3.71 28.31 14.10
C PRO A 703 -3.32 27.29 15.18
N ALA A 704 -3.34 26.01 14.85
CA ALA A 704 -2.86 24.92 15.70
C ALA A 704 -1.45 24.47 15.22
N PHE A 705 -0.46 25.34 15.40
CA PHE A 705 0.89 25.11 14.86
C PHE A 705 1.62 23.91 15.50
N ASP A 706 1.29 23.60 16.76
CA ASP A 706 1.96 22.57 17.55
C ASP A 706 1.21 21.23 17.50
N ALA A 707 -0.04 21.20 17.04
CA ALA A 707 -0.90 20.01 16.97
C ALA A 707 -0.26 18.83 16.20
N PRO A 708 0.42 19.03 15.05
CA PRO A 708 1.13 17.93 14.40
C PRO A 708 2.22 17.30 15.28
N LEU A 709 2.91 18.11 16.09
CA LEU A 709 3.94 17.64 17.02
C LEU A 709 3.33 16.94 18.24
N VAL A 710 2.20 17.44 18.74
CA VAL A 710 1.44 16.81 19.83
C VAL A 710 0.91 15.44 19.38
N GLU A 711 0.31 15.37 18.19
CA GLU A 711 -0.16 14.12 17.58
C GLU A 711 0.98 13.13 17.40
N PHE A 712 2.11 13.57 16.84
CA PHE A 712 3.30 12.74 16.68
C PHE A 712 3.81 12.19 18.02
N ALA A 713 3.94 13.05 19.04
CA ALA A 713 4.41 12.64 20.37
C ALA A 713 3.47 11.62 21.04
N LEU A 714 2.16 11.78 20.90
CA LEU A 714 1.15 10.87 21.45
C LEU A 714 1.14 9.52 20.72
N ARG A 715 1.18 9.52 19.39
CA ARG A 715 1.22 8.30 18.58
C ARG A 715 2.48 7.48 18.84
N LYS A 716 3.64 8.14 18.97
CA LYS A 716 4.91 7.50 19.35
C LYS A 716 4.83 6.75 20.68
N GLN A 717 3.95 7.17 21.58
CA GLN A 717 3.72 6.53 22.88
C GLN A 717 2.68 5.39 22.82
N GLY A 718 2.15 5.08 21.63
CA GLY A 718 1.10 4.08 21.45
C GLY A 718 -0.26 4.52 21.99
N ALA A 719 -0.54 5.83 22.01
CA ALA A 719 -1.85 6.35 22.41
C ALA A 719 -2.92 6.07 21.34
N ASP A 720 -4.13 5.76 21.80
CA ASP A 720 -5.35 5.71 20.98
C ASP A 720 -5.87 7.16 20.82
N LEU A 721 -5.44 7.83 19.76
CA LEU A 721 -5.64 9.26 19.54
C LEU A 721 -6.84 9.55 18.62
N THR A 722 -7.80 10.30 19.15
CA THR A 722 -8.83 11.01 18.39
C THR A 722 -8.41 12.46 18.19
N ALA A 723 -8.22 12.90 16.95
CA ALA A 723 -7.96 14.30 16.62
C ALA A 723 -9.17 14.91 15.92
N VAL A 724 -9.60 16.10 16.35
CA VAL A 724 -10.73 16.84 15.76
C VAL A 724 -10.29 18.27 15.43
N GLU A 725 -10.64 18.75 14.24
CA GLU A 725 -10.29 20.09 13.77
C GLU A 725 -11.52 20.97 13.70
N ARG A 726 -11.42 22.21 14.21
CA ARG A 726 -12.47 23.24 14.14
C ARG A 726 -13.82 22.79 14.69
N GLU A 727 -13.76 21.98 15.74
CA GLU A 727 -14.95 21.42 16.39
C GLU A 727 -14.91 21.65 17.90
N TRP A 728 -16.08 21.89 18.49
CA TRP A 728 -16.26 21.92 19.93
C TRP A 728 -16.63 20.54 20.43
N ILE A 729 -15.79 19.97 21.30
CA ILE A 729 -16.12 18.74 22.01
C ILE A 729 -16.63 19.07 23.39
N SER A 730 -17.86 18.66 23.69
CA SER A 730 -18.45 18.82 25.01
C SER A 730 -17.67 18.01 26.05
N PRO A 731 -17.40 18.56 27.26
CA PRO A 731 -16.80 17.83 28.37
C PRO A 731 -17.54 16.57 28.82
N THR A 732 -18.81 16.40 28.43
CA THR A 732 -19.55 15.12 28.61
C THR A 732 -18.82 13.92 27.99
N GLU A 733 -18.03 14.17 26.95
CA GLU A 733 -17.23 13.19 26.22
C GLU A 733 -15.86 12.92 26.86
N PHE A 734 -15.37 13.81 27.74
CA PHE A 734 -14.00 13.73 28.27
C PHE A 734 -13.73 12.42 29.01
N LYS A 735 -14.72 11.87 29.70
CA LYS A 735 -14.63 10.56 30.39
C LYS A 735 -14.25 9.37 29.48
N LYS A 736 -14.36 9.52 28.15
CA LYS A 736 -13.92 8.52 27.17
C LYS A 736 -12.39 8.51 27.02
N TYR A 737 -11.72 9.56 27.47
CA TYR A 737 -10.30 9.79 27.27
C TYR A 737 -9.57 9.83 28.62
N ASP A 738 -8.30 9.43 28.60
CA ASP A 738 -7.40 9.54 29.74
C ASP A 738 -6.66 10.90 29.71
N LEU A 739 -6.54 11.51 28.52
CA LEU A 739 -5.96 12.84 28.30
C LEU A 739 -6.75 13.61 27.23
N VAL A 740 -6.98 14.90 27.47
CA VAL A 740 -7.55 15.84 26.50
C VAL A 740 -6.58 17.01 26.32
N ALA A 741 -6.19 17.29 25.08
CA ALA A 741 -5.29 18.36 24.71
C ALA A 741 -5.98 19.36 23.77
N TYR A 742 -5.76 20.65 24.00
CA TYR A 742 -6.25 21.72 23.14
C TYR A 742 -5.07 22.52 22.56
N ASP A 743 -5.03 22.67 21.24
CA ASP A 743 -4.08 23.54 20.54
C ASP A 743 -4.78 24.46 19.51
N GLY A 744 -4.35 25.72 19.41
CA GLY A 744 -4.93 26.75 18.53
C GLY A 744 -6.31 27.27 18.97
N SER A 745 -6.69 28.50 18.63
CA SER A 745 -7.93 29.11 19.15
C SER A 745 -9.20 28.65 18.39
N LEU A 746 -10.23 28.22 19.11
CA LEU A 746 -11.51 27.83 18.51
C LEU A 746 -12.30 29.03 17.99
N GLY A 747 -12.21 30.19 18.67
CA GLY A 747 -12.84 31.42 18.19
C GLY A 747 -12.25 31.90 16.88
N ARG A 748 -10.93 31.85 16.73
CA ARG A 748 -10.26 32.15 15.46
C ARG A 748 -10.55 31.11 14.37
N ALA A 749 -10.83 29.87 14.75
CA ALA A 749 -11.31 28.81 13.85
C ALA A 749 -12.79 28.97 13.46
N LYS A 750 -13.49 30.00 13.96
CA LYS A 750 -14.92 30.28 13.72
C LYS A 750 -15.86 29.18 14.23
N VAL A 751 -15.47 28.49 15.30
CA VAL A 751 -16.35 27.56 16.01
C VAL A 751 -17.37 28.36 16.83
N ALA A 752 -18.64 27.97 16.78
CA ALA A 752 -19.72 28.70 17.47
C ALA A 752 -19.53 28.72 19.00
N THR A 753 -19.08 27.61 19.57
CA THR A 753 -18.78 27.48 21.01
C THR A 753 -17.27 27.48 21.21
N THR A 754 -16.78 28.40 22.04
CA THR A 754 -15.33 28.65 22.20
C THR A 754 -14.85 28.66 23.65
N ALA A 755 -15.75 28.55 24.63
CA ALA A 755 -15.44 28.57 26.05
C ALA A 755 -16.40 27.65 26.82
N PHE A 756 -15.92 27.12 27.94
CA PHE A 756 -16.71 26.28 28.83
C PHE A 756 -17.84 27.10 29.46
N SER A 757 -19.06 26.60 29.33
CA SER A 757 -20.22 27.07 30.08
C SER A 757 -20.10 26.73 31.58
N PRO A 758 -20.93 27.31 32.45
CA PRO A 758 -20.96 26.94 33.87
C PRO A 758 -21.21 25.43 34.12
N ASP A 759 -21.96 24.76 33.25
CA ASP A 759 -22.19 23.31 33.35
C ASP A 759 -21.02 22.49 32.82
N ASP A 760 -20.36 22.95 31.75
CA ASP A 760 -19.13 22.35 31.25
C ASP A 760 -18.03 22.35 32.32
N LEU A 761 -17.89 23.43 33.08
CA LEU A 761 -16.87 23.55 34.13
C LEU A 761 -17.04 22.52 35.25
N LYS A 762 -18.29 22.14 35.59
CA LYS A 762 -18.55 21.07 36.56
C LYS A 762 -18.03 19.73 36.05
N LEU A 763 -18.25 19.44 34.77
CA LEU A 763 -17.79 18.22 34.11
C LEU A 763 -16.27 18.19 33.94
N VAL A 764 -15.66 19.33 33.65
CA VAL A 764 -14.19 19.47 33.61
C VAL A 764 -13.59 19.22 34.99
N ASP A 765 -14.18 19.78 36.06
CA ASP A 765 -13.75 19.56 37.44
C ASP A 765 -13.90 18.07 37.84
N GLU A 766 -15.02 17.44 37.51
CA GLU A 766 -15.25 16.01 37.73
C GLU A 766 -14.22 15.14 36.98
N TYR A 767 -13.99 15.42 35.69
CA TYR A 767 -13.02 14.73 34.85
C TYR A 767 -11.62 14.77 35.47
N LEU A 768 -11.14 15.97 35.83
CA LEU A 768 -9.84 16.15 36.47
C LEU A 768 -9.77 15.41 37.81
N ARG A 769 -10.77 15.58 38.69
CA ARG A 769 -10.77 14.90 40.00
C ARG A 769 -10.77 13.37 39.89
N SER A 770 -11.37 12.82 38.83
CA SER A 770 -11.46 11.38 38.59
C SER A 770 -10.16 10.75 38.06
N GLY A 771 -9.19 11.55 37.61
CA GLY A 771 -7.91 11.08 37.05
C GLY A 771 -7.60 11.57 35.65
N GLY A 772 -8.51 12.33 35.04
CA GLY A 772 -8.32 12.91 33.71
C GLY A 772 -7.24 13.98 33.67
N VAL A 773 -6.58 14.12 32.51
CA VAL A 773 -5.59 15.16 32.27
C VAL A 773 -6.10 16.13 31.22
N LEU A 774 -6.00 17.44 31.51
CA LEU A 774 -6.30 18.51 30.55
C LEU A 774 -5.00 19.28 30.24
N VAL A 775 -4.56 19.20 28.98
CA VAL A 775 -3.39 19.93 28.48
C VAL A 775 -3.84 21.13 27.66
N LEU A 776 -3.44 22.31 28.11
CA LEU A 776 -3.71 23.58 27.46
C LEU A 776 -2.42 24.06 26.82
N MET A 777 -2.35 23.99 25.49
CA MET A 777 -1.30 24.68 24.75
C MET A 777 -1.55 26.19 24.82
N ARG A 778 -0.56 26.98 24.39
CA ARG A 778 -0.56 28.44 24.30
C ARG A 778 -1.94 29.08 24.10
N ASP A 779 -2.21 30.15 24.86
CA ASP A 779 -3.44 30.95 24.81
C ASP A 779 -4.75 30.19 25.10
N ARG A 780 -4.72 28.87 25.37
CA ARG A 780 -5.93 28.06 25.58
C ARG A 780 -6.62 28.25 26.93
N LEU A 781 -6.16 29.23 27.71
CA LEU A 781 -6.94 29.79 28.82
C LEU A 781 -8.19 30.53 28.33
N ASP A 782 -8.28 30.87 27.03
CA ASP A 782 -9.48 31.42 26.38
C ASP A 782 -10.72 30.52 26.56
N LEU A 783 -10.52 29.20 26.73
CA LEU A 783 -11.58 28.26 27.09
C LEU A 783 -12.30 28.61 28.41
N PHE A 784 -11.68 29.40 29.29
CA PHE A 784 -12.22 29.81 30.59
C PHE A 784 -12.61 31.30 30.59
N ALA A 785 -12.85 31.91 29.42
CA ALA A 785 -13.08 33.35 29.31
C ALA A 785 -14.37 33.86 30.01
N ALA A 786 -15.37 32.98 30.21
CA ALA A 786 -16.59 33.28 30.95
C ALA A 786 -16.28 33.66 32.43
N LEU A 787 -17.20 34.38 33.08
CA LEU A 787 -17.00 34.82 34.47
C LEU A 787 -16.75 33.63 35.41
N GLU A 788 -17.55 32.58 35.25
CA GLU A 788 -17.48 31.34 36.02
C GLU A 788 -16.18 30.60 35.75
N GLY A 789 -15.69 30.60 34.50
CA GLY A 789 -14.40 30.03 34.13
C GLY A 789 -13.23 30.75 34.80
N LYS A 790 -13.29 32.09 34.85
CA LYS A 790 -12.30 32.91 35.56
C LYS A 790 -12.32 32.68 37.06
N LEU A 791 -13.50 32.54 37.66
CA LEU A 791 -13.64 32.19 39.07
C LEU A 791 -13.06 30.80 39.36
N TRP A 792 -13.37 29.82 38.51
CA TRP A 792 -12.84 28.46 38.62
C TRP A 792 -11.30 28.44 38.55
N LEU A 793 -10.70 29.17 37.61
CA LEU A 793 -9.24 29.32 37.54
C LEU A 793 -8.69 30.09 38.76
N GLY A 794 -9.39 31.11 39.24
CA GLY A 794 -9.00 31.85 40.44
C GLY A 794 -8.94 30.97 41.69
N GLU A 795 -9.93 30.10 41.87
CA GLU A 795 -10.00 29.15 42.99
C GLU A 795 -8.93 28.06 42.90
N ASN A 796 -8.72 27.47 41.72
CA ASN A 796 -7.80 26.34 41.55
C ASN A 796 -6.33 26.76 41.37
N LEU A 797 -6.06 27.91 40.74
CA LEU A 797 -4.71 28.35 40.39
C LEU A 797 -4.20 29.54 41.22
N LYS A 798 -5.08 30.27 41.92
CA LYS A 798 -4.77 31.55 42.60
C LYS A 798 -4.10 32.56 41.65
N LEU A 799 -4.86 32.99 40.64
CA LEU A 799 -4.38 33.90 39.60
C LEU A 799 -3.98 35.29 40.16
N VAL A 800 -2.86 35.84 39.67
CA VAL A 800 -2.32 37.14 40.10
C VAL A 800 -2.39 38.17 38.96
N LYS A 801 -2.85 39.39 39.26
CA LYS A 801 -2.87 40.51 38.30
C LYS A 801 -1.53 41.25 38.29
N ASN A 802 -1.07 41.62 37.08
CA ASN A 802 0.05 42.56 36.85
C ASN A 802 1.44 42.10 37.35
N ALA A 803 1.88 40.90 36.98
CA ALA A 803 3.29 40.51 37.14
C ALA A 803 4.15 41.13 36.01
N LYS A 804 5.21 41.90 36.36
CA LYS A 804 6.24 42.31 35.40
C LYS A 804 7.19 41.13 35.15
N ALA A 805 7.42 40.78 33.89
CA ALA A 805 8.33 39.70 33.51
C ALA A 805 9.80 40.16 33.57
N ALA A 806 10.61 39.37 34.28
CA ALA A 806 12.06 39.27 34.08
C ALA A 806 12.32 37.90 33.41
N GLY A 807 13.53 37.67 32.88
CA GLY A 807 13.85 36.46 32.09
C GLY A 807 13.39 35.13 32.69
N TYR A 808 13.01 34.16 31.84
CA TYR A 808 12.49 32.86 32.29
C TYR A 808 13.63 31.88 32.62
N GLU A 809 13.43 31.05 33.63
CA GLU A 809 14.39 30.05 34.09
C GLU A 809 13.72 28.70 34.37
N VAL A 810 14.53 27.64 34.45
CA VAL A 810 14.09 26.29 34.85
C VAL A 810 14.00 26.24 36.38
N LEU A 811 12.79 26.33 36.92
CA LEU A 811 12.56 26.39 38.37
C LEU A 811 12.72 25.01 39.05
N GLN A 812 12.47 23.92 38.31
CA GLN A 812 12.57 22.55 38.82
C GLN A 812 13.42 21.66 37.89
N PRO A 813 14.75 21.85 37.83
CA PRO A 813 15.62 21.16 36.88
C PRO A 813 15.71 19.64 37.10
N LYS A 814 15.35 19.15 38.29
CA LYS A 814 15.29 17.71 38.60
C LYS A 814 13.95 17.06 38.24
N HIS A 815 12.96 17.83 37.80
CA HIS A 815 11.66 17.28 37.42
C HIS A 815 11.84 16.32 36.23
N PRO A 816 11.19 15.14 36.19
CA PRO A 816 11.38 14.17 35.11
C PRO A 816 11.12 14.73 33.71
N TRP A 817 10.23 15.72 33.58
CA TRP A 817 9.98 16.40 32.31
C TRP A 817 11.13 17.28 31.82
N LEU A 818 12.04 17.66 32.72
CA LEU A 818 13.09 18.65 32.51
C LEU A 818 14.50 18.08 32.71
N ALA A 819 14.62 16.86 33.25
CA ALA A 819 15.89 16.25 33.63
C ALA A 819 16.86 16.04 32.45
N HIS A 820 16.37 16.09 31.21
CA HIS A 820 17.20 16.05 30.00
C HIS A 820 17.86 17.40 29.66
N LEU A 821 17.48 18.49 30.32
CA LEU A 821 18.11 19.79 30.11
C LEU A 821 19.49 19.84 30.83
N PRO A 822 20.53 20.42 30.21
CA PRO A 822 21.85 20.54 30.83
C PRO A 822 21.82 21.36 32.13
N ALA A 823 22.68 21.00 33.09
CA ALA A 823 22.73 21.61 34.43
C ALA A 823 23.15 23.10 34.47
N SER A 824 23.69 23.67 33.39
CA SER A 824 24.24 25.04 33.31
C SER A 824 23.27 26.07 32.70
N SER A 825 21.95 25.92 32.87
CA SER A 825 20.96 26.47 31.93
C SER A 825 20.69 27.99 32.01
N GLU A 826 21.33 28.77 31.13
CA GLU A 826 20.67 29.85 30.39
C GLU A 826 20.29 29.29 29.01
N GLN A 827 19.16 28.61 28.91
CA GLN A 827 18.65 28.18 27.60
C GLN A 827 18.23 29.43 26.80
N ALA A 828 18.90 29.71 25.68
CA ALA A 828 18.65 30.93 24.90
C ALA A 828 17.16 31.12 24.54
N TRP A 829 16.45 30.02 24.25
CA TRP A 829 15.02 30.06 23.93
C TRP A 829 14.13 30.45 25.11
N LEU A 830 14.57 30.28 26.36
CA LEU A 830 13.79 30.73 27.52
C LEU A 830 13.67 32.25 27.53
N GLN A 831 14.62 32.98 26.97
CA GLN A 831 14.56 34.45 26.88
C GLN A 831 13.81 34.95 25.63
N ALA A 832 13.20 34.06 24.84
CA ALA A 832 12.45 34.45 23.65
C ALA A 832 11.20 35.28 24.02
N ALA A 833 10.94 36.33 23.25
CA ALA A 833 9.81 37.24 23.48
C ALA A 833 8.42 36.61 23.27
N ASN A 834 8.34 35.43 22.63
CA ASN A 834 7.09 34.84 22.13
C ASN A 834 6.43 33.84 23.10
N HIS A 835 6.80 33.88 24.39
CA HIS A 835 6.20 33.07 25.45
C HIS A 835 4.94 33.71 26.02
N LEU A 836 3.97 32.88 26.41
CA LEU A 836 2.69 33.30 26.97
C LEU A 836 2.59 32.79 28.41
N PRO A 837 3.02 33.57 29.41
CA PRO A 837 3.08 33.11 30.78
C PRO A 837 1.71 33.07 31.46
N LEU A 838 1.48 32.03 32.25
CA LEU A 838 0.43 31.96 33.26
C LEU A 838 0.95 32.58 34.57
N SER A 839 0.17 33.45 35.20
CA SER A 839 0.49 34.03 36.52
C SER A 839 -0.35 33.38 37.61
N ALA A 840 0.23 32.43 38.35
CA ALA A 840 -0.45 31.58 39.33
C ALA A 840 0.43 31.34 40.57
N GLU A 841 -0.18 31.32 41.75
CA GLU A 841 0.49 31.06 43.03
C GLU A 841 0.28 29.63 43.55
N ALA A 842 -0.82 28.97 43.19
CA ALA A 842 -1.01 27.55 43.47
C ALA A 842 -0.26 26.72 42.42
N GLY A 843 0.05 25.45 42.72
CA GLY A 843 0.57 24.48 41.76
C GLY A 843 2.08 24.53 41.50
N GLU A 844 2.51 23.66 40.61
CA GLU A 844 3.92 23.46 40.26
C GLU A 844 4.30 24.32 39.06
N ARG A 845 5.15 25.31 39.32
CA ARG A 845 5.83 26.08 38.29
C ARG A 845 7.14 25.38 37.94
N LEU A 846 7.23 24.85 36.73
CA LEU A 846 8.35 24.03 36.27
C LEU A 846 9.37 24.88 35.50
N ILE A 847 8.86 25.77 34.64
CA ILE A 847 9.64 26.81 33.95
C ILE A 847 8.89 28.13 34.11
N GLY A 848 9.56 29.19 34.56
CA GLY A 848 8.87 30.43 34.89
C GLY A 848 9.78 31.62 35.19
N ALA A 849 9.15 32.72 35.61
CA ALA A 849 9.82 33.97 35.94
C ALA A 849 9.25 34.57 37.24
N GLY A 850 10.14 35.12 38.07
CA GLY A 850 9.76 35.67 39.36
C GLY A 850 8.97 34.68 40.25
N LYS A 851 8.18 35.23 41.18
CA LYS A 851 7.45 34.42 42.17
C LYS A 851 6.11 33.86 41.70
N THR A 852 5.61 34.23 40.52
CA THR A 852 4.24 33.87 40.11
C THR A 852 4.08 33.50 38.63
N GLN A 853 5.05 33.77 37.75
CA GLN A 853 4.89 33.48 36.32
C GLN A 853 5.44 32.10 35.95
N ALA A 854 4.76 31.42 35.03
CA ALA A 854 5.19 30.13 34.48
C ALA A 854 4.80 29.97 33.00
N ILE A 855 5.71 29.39 32.22
CA ILE A 855 5.49 28.99 30.82
C ILE A 855 5.44 27.46 30.65
N LEU A 856 5.79 26.73 31.71
CA LEU A 856 5.45 25.32 31.89
C LEU A 856 4.93 25.15 33.32
N TYR A 857 3.68 24.73 33.43
CA TYR A 857 2.98 24.72 34.71
C TYR A 857 2.08 23.49 34.83
N ARG A 858 1.98 22.95 36.05
CA ARG A 858 1.12 21.83 36.38
C ARG A 858 0.35 22.11 37.67
N GLN A 859 -0.96 21.97 37.64
CA GLN A 859 -1.81 21.98 38.83
C GLN A 859 -2.44 20.59 39.01
N PRO A 860 -2.02 19.81 40.02
CA PRO A 860 -2.75 18.62 40.44
C PRO A 860 -4.17 18.99 40.93
N ILE A 861 -5.18 18.27 40.46
CA ILE A 861 -6.58 18.44 40.86
C ILE A 861 -7.19 17.06 41.07
N GLY A 862 -7.43 16.69 42.33
CA GLY A 862 -7.84 15.33 42.70
C GLY A 862 -6.81 14.29 42.24
N LYS A 863 -7.24 13.29 41.45
CA LYS A 863 -6.35 12.27 40.88
C LYS A 863 -5.71 12.68 39.54
N GLY A 864 -6.19 13.75 38.92
CA GLY A 864 -5.76 14.22 37.61
C GLY A 864 -4.94 15.51 37.68
N ALA A 865 -4.79 16.18 36.55
CA ALA A 865 -4.03 17.42 36.47
C ALA A 865 -4.45 18.33 35.32
N LEU A 866 -4.34 19.64 35.54
CA LEU A 866 -4.32 20.66 34.50
C LEU A 866 -2.86 21.01 34.20
N ILE A 867 -2.48 20.95 32.92
CA ILE A 867 -1.12 21.25 32.46
C ILE A 867 -1.19 22.39 31.45
N TYR A 868 -0.33 23.39 31.63
CA TYR A 868 -0.21 24.53 30.73
C TYR A 868 1.17 24.59 30.09
N VAL A 869 1.19 24.66 28.76
CA VAL A 869 2.42 24.75 27.93
C VAL A 869 2.37 26.08 27.16
N GLY A 870 3.08 27.09 27.66
CA GLY A 870 3.06 28.48 27.18
C GLY A 870 4.13 28.83 26.13
N PHE A 871 4.91 27.86 25.65
CA PHE A 871 5.90 28.03 24.57
C PHE A 871 5.48 27.24 23.32
N SER A 872 6.01 27.58 22.13
CA SER A 872 5.72 26.86 20.88
C SER A 872 6.97 26.13 20.38
N PRO A 873 6.99 24.78 20.44
CA PRO A 873 8.00 23.97 19.78
C PRO A 873 8.10 24.25 18.27
N ALA A 874 6.96 24.45 17.59
CA ALA A 874 6.94 24.69 16.14
C ALA A 874 7.66 25.98 15.73
N ALA A 875 7.67 27.01 16.58
CA ALA A 875 8.41 28.24 16.32
C ALA A 875 9.95 28.03 16.27
N ALA A 876 10.45 26.93 16.84
CA ALA A 876 11.87 26.58 16.79
C ALA A 876 12.25 25.67 15.61
N LEU A 877 11.28 25.22 14.78
CA LEU A 877 11.57 24.43 13.58
C LEU A 877 12.47 25.23 12.63
N PRO A 878 13.58 24.66 12.13
CA PRO A 878 14.49 25.36 11.21
C PRO A 878 13.90 25.45 9.79
N GLU A 879 13.98 26.63 9.17
CA GLU A 879 13.54 26.87 7.78
C GLU A 879 14.71 26.84 6.77
N GLY A 880 15.58 25.84 6.88
CA GLY A 880 16.75 25.68 5.99
C GLY A 880 18.10 25.92 6.68
N ARG A 881 19.17 26.02 5.89
CA ARG A 881 20.56 26.11 6.38
C ARG A 881 21.02 27.57 6.50
N GLY A 882 21.41 27.97 7.70
CA GLY A 882 22.06 29.23 8.05
C GLY A 882 22.87 29.11 9.34
N LYS A 883 23.59 30.16 9.73
CA LYS A 883 24.42 30.16 10.97
C LYS A 883 23.60 29.91 12.24
N GLU A 884 22.33 30.31 12.24
CA GLU A 884 21.40 30.18 13.37
C GLU A 884 20.64 28.83 13.42
N THR A 885 20.82 27.97 12.41
CA THR A 885 20.07 26.69 12.30
C THR A 885 20.38 25.74 13.45
N VAL A 886 21.64 25.67 13.89
CA VAL A 886 22.05 24.77 14.98
C VAL A 886 21.38 25.16 16.32
N GLU A 887 21.28 26.46 16.59
CA GLU A 887 20.64 26.97 17.82
C GLU A 887 19.12 26.75 17.79
N ARG A 888 18.49 26.91 16.62
CA ARG A 888 17.06 26.59 16.41
C ARG A 888 16.79 25.10 16.57
N GLU A 889 17.63 24.23 15.99
CA GLU A 889 17.53 22.78 16.15
C GLU A 889 17.68 22.34 17.61
N ALA A 890 18.65 22.90 18.34
CA ALA A 890 18.83 22.61 19.76
C ALA A 890 17.65 23.09 20.63
N SER A 891 17.08 24.24 20.29
CA SER A 891 15.88 24.78 20.96
C SER A 891 14.65 23.91 20.69
N TYR A 892 14.45 23.51 19.43
CA TYR A 892 13.39 22.60 19.01
C TYR A 892 13.49 21.25 19.74
N GLU A 893 14.66 20.62 19.72
CA GLU A 893 14.87 19.31 20.38
C GLU A 893 14.59 19.41 21.89
N SER A 894 15.04 20.50 22.53
CA SER A 894 14.79 20.74 23.95
C SER A 894 13.30 20.88 24.27
N GLN A 895 12.60 21.74 23.52
CA GLN A 895 11.16 22.00 23.69
C GLN A 895 10.30 20.78 23.35
N TYR A 896 10.64 20.06 22.28
CA TYR A 896 9.93 18.86 21.83
C TYR A 896 10.08 17.71 22.84
N ARG A 897 11.28 17.49 23.40
CA ARG A 897 11.47 16.49 24.46
C ARG A 897 10.68 16.82 25.73
N ILE A 898 10.57 18.10 26.10
CA ILE A 898 9.71 18.52 27.22
C ILE A 898 8.27 18.12 26.93
N LEU A 899 7.76 18.46 25.73
CA LEU A 899 6.40 18.11 25.31
C LEU A 899 6.18 16.58 25.33
N GLU A 900 7.13 15.81 24.79
CA GLU A 900 7.07 14.35 24.80
C GLU A 900 6.98 13.79 26.22
N ASN A 901 7.80 14.30 27.14
CA ASN A 901 7.81 13.85 28.54
C ASN A 901 6.52 14.22 29.28
N VAL A 902 6.00 15.43 29.05
CA VAL A 902 4.70 15.90 29.60
C VAL A 902 3.59 14.94 29.22
N LEU A 903 3.52 14.57 27.93
CA LEU A 903 2.46 13.71 27.40
C LEU A 903 2.63 12.24 27.83
N ARG A 904 3.88 11.80 28.02
CA ARG A 904 4.22 10.43 28.45
C ARG A 904 3.78 10.15 29.87
N ASP A 905 4.10 11.05 30.79
CA ASP A 905 3.77 10.88 32.20
C ASP A 905 3.25 12.19 32.81
N PRO A 906 2.00 12.56 32.50
CA PRO A 906 1.41 13.84 32.91
C PRO A 906 1.17 13.95 34.42
N LEU A 907 1.13 12.82 35.14
CA LEU A 907 0.85 12.77 36.57
C LEU A 907 2.11 12.56 37.44
N THR A 908 3.30 12.46 36.84
CA THR A 908 4.58 12.25 37.56
C THR A 908 4.74 13.17 38.77
N VAL A 909 4.81 12.63 40.00
CA VAL A 909 5.00 13.42 41.23
C VAL A 909 6.47 13.43 41.63
N THR A 910 7.08 14.61 41.81
CA THR A 910 8.41 14.74 42.43
C THR A 910 8.32 14.50 43.94
N GLN A 911 9.37 13.90 44.49
CA GLN A 911 9.46 13.41 45.87
C GLN A 911 9.17 14.47 46.96
N SER A 912 9.25 15.77 46.64
CA SER A 912 9.00 16.89 47.57
C SER A 912 7.52 17.15 47.92
N LEU A 913 6.59 16.30 47.47
CA LEU A 913 5.17 16.32 47.85
C LEU A 913 4.74 15.06 48.63
N ARG A 914 5.70 14.19 48.98
CA ARG A 914 5.47 13.08 49.93
C ARG A 914 5.89 13.41 51.37
N ASP A 915 6.58 14.53 51.55
CA ASP A 915 6.91 15.16 52.84
C ASP A 915 6.12 16.48 52.95
#